data_AF-A0A8H6QH42-F1
#
_entry.id   AF-A0A8H6QH42-F1
#
_cell.length_a   1.000
_cell.length_b   1.000
_cell.length_c   1.000
_cell.angle_alpha   90.00
_cell.angle_beta   90.00
_cell.angle_gamma   90.00
#
_symmetry.space_group_name_H-M   'P 1'
#
loop_
_entity.id
_entity.type
_entity.pdbx_description
1 polymer ?
#
loop_
_entity_poly.entity_id
_entity_poly.type
_entity_poly.pdbx_seq_one_letter_code
_entity_poly.pdbx_strand_id
1 'polypeptide(L)'
;MTVDKPSNPPVQLPDVNAAAYSSDDAVARDVIEGIKLAGACIVRNVYSKDVIEQLRQEVRPYITESGKLTYFQENVATVPGLAGKSPTYATEVLGNPLWKQVREYFLTYEHGPYWIGDMQKTHKTTVQLGSATCLELRPGAEAQGLHRDDLVHQGWNSEAAEYSLGRDRSLTFFAACNRTHRANGATRILPGSHLWDYSRPPPSDGSGVVDAELDVGDILIILGSVYHGGGANTTTDERRMVVTCGVTCSYLRQEENQYLANDVERIRRLPLDIQRFIGYSPYPPGAGLVNWADPLRIINPDAGDFQDIQGKPATSPSIQWEFCKIRYVFVQRQDLFHYLTSQQVVIVTGSASGIGLATVQAALNEGAHVMGVDMVPMPDSMQLHETPDFSFLQMDLTDPCAPAAVVTKCIAAFGGRIDGLVNVAGVADRNSSVDTLTDEDWDRCLTVNLTAPVRLMREVIPIMRQQRSGTIVNVASKAGLSGVAAGAAYTASKHGLLGITKNVAWRFKGDNIRCNAVCPGPVETQMLKPREPSRLDHKAIETVLPVLHGIHIMDSPGIIVNAGLVTMAKVVLALLFPLLAVNVWRDWGSVNGRKLFDLGKGNVSKRYTHNAGDLIRAGFAQGRDAFYLDTGEDVELIAGPKYVKAIGNDKRFSFPKYNEARSYAELDRFDIARSEFTGDKHLILALKGKLTQSLGDIVLPLSEETSAALKTHWTDRPGEIASGWRLFNTNAQSDWHKIPLRNTITSLVFQLSYRVFLGKELCRDPRWLNLSQTYAVDVIAAINALRPWPKPLRPMVARFLRPYRHLLRARQTAQEILSPVIEKRREENKAKARKGDKTDDLIGWLDECAGGCYGSQVTAFLFLSLVATHTVADLITQTLFNLCEHPDLIPALREEAASAHAAHGWSKDTIKNLDLMDSVLKETLRLKPIGICPMLRLAQEEVTMDDGFTIPKGTKIQLSCHKMWDAEVYPEPERFDGYRFLKLRQAPGWDVLAQLVSTSPEHLGFGYGVHACPGRFFAATEVKLVLCHILLKYDFALADGIRPSVLKLGTTLTADPMAQINIRRRQNGCTV
;
A
#
# COMPACT_ATOMS: atom_id res chain seq x y z
N MET A 1 35.10 42.08 31.10
CA MET A 1 36.34 41.37 31.44
C MET A 1 36.75 40.60 30.20
N THR A 2 37.87 40.99 29.60
CA THR A 2 38.55 40.27 28.52
C THR A 2 38.97 38.90 29.04
N VAL A 3 38.35 37.85 28.52
CA VAL A 3 38.88 36.49 28.66
C VAL A 3 39.83 36.30 27.49
N ASP A 4 41.09 36.11 27.80
CA ASP A 4 42.15 35.82 26.84
C ASP A 4 41.73 34.66 25.91
N LYS A 5 41.92 34.86 24.61
CA LYS A 5 41.76 33.82 23.59
C LYS A 5 42.76 32.69 23.88
N PRO A 6 42.35 31.40 23.88
CA PRO A 6 43.30 30.32 23.74
C PRO A 6 44.02 30.48 22.40
N SER A 7 45.32 30.73 22.50
CA SER A 7 46.27 30.90 21.43
C SER A 7 46.67 29.54 20.86
N ASN A 8 46.48 29.41 19.55
CA ASN A 8 46.83 28.29 18.66
C ASN A 8 46.12 26.94 18.88
N PRO A 9 45.58 26.32 17.80
CA PRO A 9 45.15 24.93 17.84
C PRO A 9 46.33 24.01 18.20
N PRO A 10 46.08 22.82 18.79
CA PRO A 10 47.14 21.87 19.08
C PRO A 10 47.90 21.52 17.78
N VAL A 11 49.23 21.67 17.80
CA VAL A 11 50.09 21.48 16.61
C VAL A 11 50.26 20.00 16.24
N GLN A 12 49.90 19.08 17.14
CA GLN A 12 50.02 17.63 16.95
C GLN A 12 48.74 16.91 17.39
N LEU A 13 48.47 15.75 16.77
CA LEU A 13 47.40 14.87 17.19
C LEU A 13 47.78 14.15 18.49
N PRO A 14 46.86 14.06 19.46
CA PRO A 14 47.02 13.17 20.60
C PRO A 14 47.26 11.72 20.13
N ASP A 15 48.31 11.10 20.68
CA ASP A 15 48.79 9.76 20.30
C ASP A 15 48.83 8.88 21.56
N VAL A 16 47.93 7.90 21.64
CA VAL A 16 47.73 7.03 22.79
C VAL A 16 48.14 5.60 22.44
N ASN A 17 49.10 5.02 23.16
CA ASN A 17 49.47 3.63 22.95
C ASN A 17 48.63 2.69 23.82
N ALA A 18 47.69 1.94 23.23
CA ALA A 18 46.80 1.05 23.98
C ALA A 18 47.55 -0.03 24.77
N ALA A 19 48.69 -0.51 24.25
CA ALA A 19 49.52 -1.53 24.90
C ALA A 19 50.21 -1.03 26.19
N ALA A 20 50.24 0.29 26.44
CA ALA A 20 50.84 0.87 27.64
C ALA A 20 49.91 0.84 28.86
N TYR A 21 48.66 0.41 28.70
CA TYR A 21 47.65 0.44 29.76
C TYR A 21 47.25 -0.99 30.16
N SER A 22 46.94 -1.16 31.44
CA SER A 22 46.48 -2.45 31.99
C SER A 22 44.97 -2.66 31.92
N SER A 23 44.20 -1.67 31.46
CA SER A 23 42.74 -1.72 31.40
C SER A 23 42.18 -0.81 30.30
N ASP A 24 41.18 -1.28 29.57
CA ASP A 24 40.51 -0.55 28.47
C ASP A 24 39.90 0.78 28.92
N ASP A 25 39.39 0.87 30.15
CA ASP A 25 38.79 2.10 30.70
C ASP A 25 39.81 3.25 30.84
N ALA A 26 41.08 2.91 31.11
CA ALA A 26 42.15 3.90 31.20
C ALA A 26 42.53 4.43 29.81
N VAL A 27 42.63 3.52 28.83
CA VAL A 27 42.85 3.89 27.42
C VAL A 27 41.73 4.78 26.91
N ALA A 28 40.47 4.38 27.14
CA ALA A 28 39.30 5.11 26.68
C ALA A 28 39.26 6.54 27.23
N ARG A 29 39.63 6.73 28.50
CA ARG A 29 39.69 8.05 29.14
C ARG A 29 40.66 9.00 28.44
N ASP A 30 41.89 8.55 28.19
CA ASP A 30 42.92 9.38 27.58
C ASP A 30 42.63 9.64 26.09
N VAL A 31 42.03 8.67 25.40
CA VAL A 31 41.51 8.84 24.03
C VAL A 31 40.39 9.88 24.00
N ILE A 32 39.43 9.82 24.93
CA ILE A 32 38.33 10.80 25.02
C ILE A 32 38.86 12.21 25.27
N GLU A 33 39.80 12.38 26.21
CA GLU A 33 40.41 13.69 26.47
C GLU A 33 41.20 14.21 25.27
N GLY A 34 41.93 13.34 24.57
CA GLY A 34 42.60 13.69 23.31
C GLY A 34 41.62 14.18 22.25
N ILE A 35 40.52 13.46 22.03
CA ILE A 35 39.49 13.83 21.05
C ILE A 35 38.81 15.16 21.43
N LYS A 36 38.52 15.42 22.72
CA LYS A 36 37.96 16.72 23.15
C LYS A 36 38.89 17.89 22.81
N LEU A 37 40.20 17.70 22.97
CA LEU A 37 41.22 18.73 22.73
C LEU A 37 41.42 19.01 21.24
N ALA A 38 41.60 17.96 20.44
CA ALA A 38 42.05 18.08 19.05
C ALA A 38 40.97 17.77 18.01
N GLY A 39 39.82 17.23 18.43
CA GLY A 39 38.77 16.72 17.52
C GLY A 39 39.13 15.36 16.90
N ALA A 40 40.31 14.83 17.21
CA ALA A 40 40.83 13.58 16.69
C ALA A 40 41.90 12.99 17.63
N CYS A 41 42.11 11.67 17.58
CA CYS A 41 43.15 10.97 18.35
C CYS A 41 43.65 9.73 17.59
N ILE A 42 44.96 9.50 17.59
CA ILE A 42 45.60 8.27 17.13
C ILE A 42 45.70 7.30 18.31
N VAL A 43 45.32 6.05 18.09
CA VAL A 43 45.48 4.98 19.08
C VAL A 43 46.32 3.86 18.49
N ARG A 44 47.48 3.61 19.11
CA ARG A 44 48.45 2.61 18.66
C ARG A 44 48.13 1.23 19.20
N ASN A 45 48.47 0.20 18.41
CA ASN A 45 48.42 -1.21 18.82
C ASN A 45 47.03 -1.69 19.25
N VAL A 46 45.98 -1.29 18.54
CA VAL A 46 44.59 -1.69 18.87
C VAL A 46 44.27 -3.08 18.33
N TYR A 47 44.69 -3.39 17.10
CA TYR A 47 44.46 -4.69 16.48
C TYR A 47 45.78 -5.44 16.27
N SER A 48 45.72 -6.76 16.45
CA SER A 48 46.84 -7.64 16.11
C SER A 48 47.00 -7.75 14.59
N LYS A 49 48.22 -8.06 14.15
CA LYS A 49 48.52 -8.26 12.71
C LYS A 49 47.68 -9.39 12.11
N ASP A 50 47.36 -10.42 12.88
CA ASP A 50 46.56 -11.56 12.44
C ASP A 50 45.11 -11.15 12.15
N VAL A 51 44.49 -10.32 13.02
CA VAL A 51 43.14 -9.79 12.81
C VAL A 51 43.10 -8.95 11.53
N ILE A 52 44.10 -8.10 11.32
CA ILE A 52 44.17 -7.27 10.11
C ILE A 52 44.39 -8.11 8.85
N GLU A 53 45.21 -9.15 8.91
CA GLU A 53 45.44 -10.03 7.77
C GLU A 53 44.18 -10.84 7.42
N GLN A 54 43.47 -11.37 8.40
CA GLN A 54 42.19 -12.03 8.18
C GLN A 54 41.16 -11.07 7.58
N LEU A 55 41.07 -9.84 8.10
CA LEU A 55 40.18 -8.81 7.58
C LEU A 55 40.51 -8.48 6.11
N ARG A 56 41.79 -8.35 5.75
CA ARG A 56 42.20 -8.15 4.34
C ARG A 56 41.78 -9.31 3.45
N GLN A 57 41.95 -10.55 3.90
CA GLN A 57 41.57 -11.74 3.13
C GLN A 57 40.06 -11.80 2.88
N GLU A 58 39.25 -11.47 3.88
CA GLU A 58 37.79 -11.42 3.78
C GLU A 58 37.29 -10.29 2.86
N VAL A 59 37.95 -9.13 2.88
CA VAL A 59 37.57 -7.95 2.08
C VAL A 59 38.04 -8.05 0.63
N ARG A 60 39.19 -8.68 0.38
CA ARG A 60 39.83 -8.75 -0.96
C ARG A 60 38.92 -9.17 -2.11
N PRO A 61 38.02 -10.17 -1.98
CA PRO A 61 37.10 -10.56 -3.07
C PRO A 61 36.12 -9.45 -3.47
N TYR A 62 35.89 -8.48 -2.58
CA TYR A 62 34.96 -7.39 -2.77
C TYR A 62 35.62 -6.10 -3.29
N ILE A 63 36.94 -6.05 -3.34
CA ILE A 63 37.68 -4.93 -3.92
C ILE A 63 37.51 -5.00 -5.44
N THR A 64 36.57 -4.23 -5.98
CA THR A 64 36.34 -4.15 -7.43
C THR A 64 37.33 -3.19 -8.09
N GLU A 65 37.41 -3.22 -9.43
CA GLU A 65 37.96 -2.11 -10.20
C GLU A 65 37.16 -0.83 -9.89
N SER A 66 37.90 0.26 -9.74
CA SER A 66 37.41 1.55 -9.27
C SER A 66 36.52 2.23 -10.33
N GLY A 67 35.64 3.15 -9.90
CA GLY A 67 34.92 4.04 -10.83
C GLY A 67 33.42 3.79 -11.08
N LYS A 68 32.72 2.94 -10.31
CA LYS A 68 31.24 2.78 -10.45
C LYS A 68 30.38 3.55 -9.44
N LEU A 69 30.97 4.13 -8.41
CA LEU A 69 30.26 4.95 -7.42
C LEU A 69 30.60 6.42 -7.69
N THR A 70 29.57 7.22 -8.00
CA THR A 70 29.65 8.64 -8.40
C THR A 70 30.32 9.59 -7.39
N TYR A 71 30.69 9.10 -6.20
CA TYR A 71 31.21 9.89 -5.08
C TYR A 71 32.74 9.82 -4.90
N PHE A 72 33.42 8.81 -5.47
CA PHE A 72 34.86 8.60 -5.29
C PHE A 72 35.61 8.66 -6.62
N GLN A 73 36.81 9.21 -6.58
CA GLN A 73 37.71 9.30 -7.73
C GLN A 73 38.16 7.92 -8.24
N GLU A 74 38.60 7.87 -9.49
CA GLU A 74 38.98 6.64 -10.21
C GLU A 74 40.12 5.86 -9.54
N ASN A 75 41.00 6.50 -8.78
CA ASN A 75 42.12 5.82 -8.10
C ASN A 75 41.80 5.38 -6.65
N VAL A 76 40.53 5.42 -6.25
CA VAL A 76 40.07 4.94 -4.93
C VAL A 76 39.07 3.82 -5.11
N ALA A 77 39.42 2.62 -4.67
CA ALA A 77 38.48 1.50 -4.59
C ALA A 77 37.76 1.50 -3.25
N THR A 78 36.46 1.24 -3.25
CA THR A 78 35.62 1.27 -2.06
C THR A 78 34.81 -0.02 -1.91
N VAL A 79 34.68 -0.50 -0.67
CA VAL A 79 33.85 -1.67 -0.34
C VAL A 79 32.83 -1.26 0.73
N PRO A 80 31.60 -0.84 0.34
CA PRO A 80 30.53 -0.52 1.28
C PRO A 80 29.98 -1.79 1.98
N GLY A 81 29.16 -1.64 3.01
CA GLY A 81 28.47 -2.75 3.68
C GLY A 81 29.40 -3.80 4.29
N LEU A 82 30.51 -3.37 4.91
CA LEU A 82 31.48 -4.29 5.52
C LEU A 82 30.88 -5.13 6.65
N ALA A 83 29.90 -4.59 7.39
CA ALA A 83 29.23 -5.29 8.49
C ALA A 83 28.66 -6.65 8.07
N GLY A 84 28.18 -6.77 6.83
CA GLY A 84 27.71 -8.02 6.24
C GLY A 84 28.75 -8.76 5.40
N LYS A 85 29.92 -8.19 5.09
CA LYS A 85 30.90 -8.81 4.18
C LYS A 85 32.07 -9.50 4.88
N SER A 86 32.47 -9.01 6.04
CA SER A 86 33.58 -9.54 6.83
C SER A 86 33.11 -9.87 8.24
N PRO A 87 33.04 -11.16 8.62
CA PRO A 87 32.79 -11.57 10.00
C PRO A 87 33.80 -10.97 10.98
N THR A 88 35.08 -10.91 10.58
CA THR A 88 36.15 -10.31 11.40
C THR A 88 35.88 -8.83 11.67
N TYR A 89 35.47 -8.06 10.65
CA TYR A 89 35.06 -6.68 10.85
C TYR A 89 33.83 -6.58 11.79
N ALA A 90 32.82 -7.42 11.59
CA ALA A 90 31.61 -7.37 12.40
C ALA A 90 31.85 -7.69 13.89
N THR A 91 32.76 -8.61 14.21
CA THR A 91 33.05 -9.01 15.60
C THR A 91 34.16 -8.17 16.23
N GLU A 92 35.29 -8.00 15.53
CA GLU A 92 36.48 -7.35 16.09
C GLU A 92 36.41 -5.82 15.99
N VAL A 93 35.82 -5.28 14.92
CA VAL A 93 35.83 -3.83 14.64
C VAL A 93 34.56 -3.16 15.19
N LEU A 94 33.36 -3.67 14.86
CA LEU A 94 32.11 -3.11 15.41
C LEU A 94 31.94 -3.43 16.91
N GLY A 95 32.42 -4.60 17.34
CA GLY A 95 32.37 -5.09 18.71
C GLY A 95 33.55 -4.67 19.60
N ASN A 96 34.49 -3.89 19.09
CA ASN A 96 35.67 -3.47 19.85
C ASN A 96 35.28 -2.73 21.16
N PRO A 97 35.73 -3.19 22.34
CA PRO A 97 35.36 -2.59 23.62
C PRO A 97 35.77 -1.13 23.78
N LEU A 98 37.01 -0.78 23.41
CA LEU A 98 37.51 0.60 23.45
C LEU A 98 36.66 1.50 22.55
N TRP A 99 36.38 1.06 21.32
CA TRP A 99 35.53 1.81 20.40
C TRP A 99 34.12 2.03 20.94
N LYS A 100 33.54 1.00 21.57
CA LYS A 100 32.23 1.09 22.21
C LYS A 100 32.21 2.15 23.31
N GLN A 101 33.21 2.20 24.18
CA GLN A 101 33.28 3.22 25.24
C GLN A 101 33.40 4.64 24.66
N VAL A 102 34.27 4.83 23.68
CA VAL A 102 34.51 6.15 23.06
C VAL A 102 33.25 6.66 22.34
N ARG A 103 32.60 5.82 21.51
CA ARG A 103 31.39 6.24 20.77
C ARG A 103 30.21 6.51 21.69
N GLU A 104 30.05 5.72 22.76
CA GLU A 104 28.98 5.94 23.73
C GLU A 104 29.20 7.23 24.51
N TYR A 105 30.45 7.57 24.89
CA TYR A 105 30.75 8.82 25.58
C TYR A 105 30.29 10.06 24.78
N PHE A 106 30.68 10.14 23.50
CA PHE A 106 30.42 11.34 22.70
C PHE A 106 28.97 11.47 22.24
N LEU A 107 28.27 10.35 22.00
CA LEU A 107 26.95 10.34 21.37
C LEU A 107 25.80 9.92 22.31
N THR A 108 26.08 9.63 23.59
CA THR A 108 25.08 9.32 24.63
C THR A 108 25.02 10.44 25.65
N TYR A 109 24.04 11.32 25.51
CA TYR A 109 23.79 12.45 26.41
C TYR A 109 22.30 12.57 26.71
N GLU A 110 21.97 13.20 27.83
CA GLU A 110 20.59 13.36 28.26
C GLU A 110 19.91 14.46 27.44
N HIS A 111 18.80 14.11 26.79
CA HIS A 111 17.96 15.03 26.05
C HIS A 111 16.61 15.21 26.76
N GLY A 112 16.25 16.47 26.98
CA GLY A 112 15.05 16.87 27.69
C GLY A 112 15.25 18.18 28.46
N PRO A 113 14.28 18.56 29.29
CA PRO A 113 13.04 17.82 29.51
C PRO A 113 12.08 17.88 28.33
N TYR A 114 11.35 16.79 28.12
CA TYR A 114 10.17 16.77 27.26
C TYR A 114 8.99 16.25 28.07
N TRP A 115 7.82 16.80 27.75
CA TRP A 115 6.61 16.51 28.50
C TRP A 115 5.85 15.40 27.81
N ILE A 116 5.41 14.44 28.59
CA ILE A 116 4.37 13.53 28.17
C ILE A 116 3.24 13.55 29.20
N GLY A 117 2.15 14.23 28.83
CA GLY A 117 1.05 14.55 29.75
C GLY A 117 1.50 15.64 30.72
N ASP A 118 1.35 15.37 31.99
CA ASP A 118 1.87 16.14 33.13
C ASP A 118 3.22 15.61 33.65
N MET A 119 3.77 14.56 33.03
CA MET A 119 5.05 14.00 33.42
C MET A 119 6.19 14.58 32.57
N GLN A 120 7.15 15.19 33.26
CA GLN A 120 8.42 15.57 32.70
C GLN A 120 9.30 14.32 32.56
N LYS A 121 9.77 14.03 31.34
CA LYS A 121 10.69 12.93 31.07
C LYS A 121 11.97 13.44 30.44
N THR A 122 13.03 12.68 30.64
CA THR A 122 14.31 12.81 29.95
C THR A 122 14.63 11.45 29.32
N HIS A 123 15.38 11.47 28.21
CA HIS A 123 15.87 10.25 27.58
C HIS A 123 17.33 10.45 27.22
N LYS A 124 18.11 9.37 27.28
CA LYS A 124 19.48 9.40 26.78
C LYS A 124 19.47 9.11 25.29
N THR A 125 20.29 9.84 24.54
CA THR A 125 20.54 9.49 23.15
C THR A 125 21.21 8.11 23.06
N THR A 126 21.09 7.43 21.93
CA THR A 126 21.80 6.17 21.67
C THR A 126 22.61 6.28 20.39
N VAL A 127 23.51 5.32 20.17
CA VAL A 127 24.43 5.30 19.02
C VAL A 127 24.02 4.22 18.03
N GLN A 128 24.14 4.52 16.73
CA GLN A 128 24.00 3.52 15.67
C GLN A 128 25.15 3.62 14.67
N LEU A 129 25.38 2.55 13.92
CA LEU A 129 26.29 2.52 12.79
C LEU A 129 25.82 3.51 11.71
N GLY A 130 26.70 4.38 11.25
CA GLY A 130 26.46 5.34 10.17
C GLY A 130 26.96 4.81 8.82
N SER A 131 28.21 4.34 8.79
CA SER A 131 28.86 3.81 7.58
C SER A 131 29.88 2.73 7.93
N ALA A 132 30.02 1.72 7.07
CA ALA A 132 30.93 0.60 7.26
C ALA A 132 31.63 0.26 5.95
N THR A 133 32.78 0.89 5.69
CA THR A 133 33.42 0.88 4.37
C THR A 133 34.89 0.50 4.43
N CYS A 134 35.40 -0.19 3.40
CA CYS A 134 36.84 -0.26 3.14
C CYS A 134 37.22 0.76 2.07
N LEU A 135 38.33 1.46 2.24
CA LEU A 135 38.92 2.36 1.26
C LEU A 135 40.33 1.87 0.90
N GLU A 136 40.58 1.64 -0.39
CA GLU A 136 41.91 1.37 -0.94
C GLU A 136 42.32 2.53 -1.87
N LEU A 137 43.23 3.38 -1.41
CA LEU A 137 43.84 4.45 -2.20
C LEU A 137 45.00 3.87 -3.00
N ARG A 138 44.91 3.94 -4.33
CA ARG A 138 45.95 3.47 -5.26
C ARG A 138 46.89 4.61 -5.64
N PRO A 139 48.10 4.30 -6.15
CA PRO A 139 48.98 5.31 -6.75
C PRO A 139 48.24 6.25 -7.68
N GLY A 140 48.43 7.56 -7.52
CA GLY A 140 47.74 8.59 -8.31
C GLY A 140 46.37 9.03 -7.78
N ALA A 141 45.94 8.57 -6.60
CA ALA A 141 44.77 9.14 -5.93
C ALA A 141 45.02 10.59 -5.49
N GLU A 142 44.13 11.51 -5.85
CA GLU A 142 44.18 12.92 -5.47
C GLU A 142 43.74 13.12 -4.01
N ALA A 143 44.14 14.25 -3.43
CA ALA A 143 43.76 14.60 -2.07
C ALA A 143 42.30 15.11 -2.02
N GLN A 144 41.52 14.68 -1.04
CA GLN A 144 40.15 15.18 -0.86
C GLN A 144 40.13 16.64 -0.40
N GLY A 145 39.07 17.39 -0.70
CA GLY A 145 38.85 18.68 -0.02
C GLY A 145 38.68 18.46 1.49
N LEU A 146 39.19 19.37 2.32
CA LEU A 146 38.94 19.31 3.76
C LEU A 146 37.44 19.55 4.01
N HIS A 147 36.81 18.63 4.73
CA HIS A 147 35.38 18.63 5.02
C HIS A 147 35.10 18.13 6.44
N ARG A 148 33.84 18.22 6.85
CA ARG A 148 33.32 17.71 8.12
C ARG A 148 32.30 16.62 7.78
N ASP A 149 32.36 15.47 8.43
CA ASP A 149 31.44 14.35 8.16
C ASP A 149 30.01 14.68 8.56
N ASP A 150 29.82 15.51 9.59
CA ASP A 150 28.49 15.80 10.13
C ASP A 150 27.65 16.75 9.24
N LEU A 151 28.23 17.26 8.14
CA LEU A 151 27.52 18.03 7.10
C LEU A 151 26.36 17.23 6.48
N VAL A 152 26.47 15.90 6.43
CA VAL A 152 25.39 15.03 5.92
C VAL A 152 24.11 15.11 6.76
N HIS A 153 24.20 15.61 7.99
CA HIS A 153 23.07 15.85 8.89
C HIS A 153 22.69 17.32 9.00
N GLN A 154 23.33 18.21 8.22
CA GLN A 154 23.08 19.66 8.21
C GLN A 154 23.17 20.27 9.62
N GLY A 155 24.06 19.76 10.47
CA GLY A 155 24.31 20.31 11.79
C GLY A 155 25.04 21.65 11.69
N TRP A 156 24.69 22.59 12.57
CA TRP A 156 25.44 23.84 12.74
C TRP A 156 25.95 23.93 14.18
N ASN A 157 27.26 24.08 14.34
CA ASN A 157 27.87 24.36 15.64
C ASN A 157 28.52 25.75 15.61
N SER A 158 28.19 26.57 16.61
CA SER A 158 28.84 27.86 16.83
C SER A 158 30.24 27.66 17.43
N GLU A 159 31.10 28.67 17.34
CA GLU A 159 32.40 28.66 18.02
C GLU A 159 32.26 28.34 19.52
N ALA A 160 33.21 27.57 20.07
CA ALA A 160 33.27 27.20 21.48
C ALA A 160 34.72 27.21 21.98
N ALA A 161 34.90 27.53 23.27
CA ALA A 161 36.23 27.51 23.90
C ALA A 161 36.67 26.09 24.27
N GLU A 162 35.71 25.21 24.58
CA GLU A 162 35.95 23.83 25.00
C GLU A 162 34.83 22.91 24.46
N TYR A 163 35.10 21.61 24.49
CA TYR A 163 34.14 20.60 24.06
C TYR A 163 33.01 20.44 25.08
N SER A 164 31.76 20.35 24.59
CA SER A 164 30.59 20.00 25.42
C SER A 164 29.84 18.82 24.80
N LEU A 165 29.33 17.93 25.65
CA LEU A 165 28.55 16.76 25.22
C LEU A 165 27.30 17.20 24.44
N GLY A 166 27.01 16.48 23.35
CA GLY A 166 25.90 16.80 22.45
C GLY A 166 26.21 17.84 21.38
N ARG A 167 27.43 18.36 21.32
CA ARG A 167 27.92 19.20 20.21
C ARG A 167 28.06 18.39 18.91
N ASP A 168 28.61 17.19 19.01
CA ASP A 168 28.82 16.30 17.88
C ASP A 168 27.70 15.29 17.72
N ARG A 169 27.44 14.95 16.46
CA ARG A 169 26.35 14.04 16.07
C ARG A 169 26.84 12.77 15.40
N SER A 170 28.13 12.72 15.06
CA SER A 170 28.79 11.58 14.47
C SER A 170 30.26 11.52 14.87
N LEU A 171 30.81 10.31 14.86
CA LEU A 171 32.24 10.01 15.00
C LEU A 171 32.61 9.00 13.93
N THR A 172 33.86 9.01 13.49
CA THR A 172 34.37 7.99 12.57
C THR A 172 35.71 7.49 13.09
N PHE A 173 35.94 6.18 13.03
CA PHE A 173 37.30 5.66 13.16
C PHE A 173 37.77 4.97 11.89
N PHE A 174 39.09 4.99 11.69
CA PHE A 174 39.82 4.38 10.59
C PHE A 174 40.82 3.41 11.18
N ALA A 175 40.77 2.13 10.81
CA ALA A 175 41.79 1.15 11.15
C ALA A 175 42.75 0.93 9.97
N ALA A 176 44.04 1.08 10.23
CA ALA A 176 45.10 0.91 9.26
C ALA A 176 45.25 -0.57 8.91
N CYS A 177 44.80 -0.95 7.71
CA CYS A 177 45.01 -2.31 7.23
C CYS A 177 46.45 -2.48 6.79
N ASN A 178 47.12 -1.44 6.29
CA ASN A 178 48.57 -1.39 6.06
C ASN A 178 49.14 -0.05 6.55
N ARG A 179 50.47 0.10 6.53
CA ARG A 179 51.12 1.33 7.00
C ARG A 179 50.61 2.53 6.19
N THR A 180 50.15 3.56 6.88
CA THR A 180 49.68 4.81 6.28
C THR A 180 50.65 5.93 6.63
N HIS A 181 51.17 6.64 5.63
CA HIS A 181 52.04 7.79 5.81
C HIS A 181 51.72 8.87 4.79
N ARG A 182 52.28 10.07 4.94
CA ARG A 182 51.98 11.23 4.08
C ARG A 182 51.96 10.87 2.58
N ALA A 183 53.03 10.23 2.08
CA ALA A 183 53.18 9.95 0.66
C ALA A 183 52.16 8.94 0.08
N ASN A 184 51.64 8.01 0.87
CA ASN A 184 50.63 7.05 0.39
C ASN A 184 49.19 7.49 0.70
N GLY A 185 49.02 8.77 1.08
CA GLY A 185 47.74 9.42 1.23
C GLY A 185 47.14 9.29 2.61
N ALA A 186 47.93 9.38 3.68
CA ALA A 186 47.45 9.47 5.07
C ALA A 186 46.28 10.47 5.25
N THR A 187 45.40 10.23 6.23
CA THR A 187 44.27 11.12 6.50
C THR A 187 44.80 12.44 7.04
N ARG A 188 44.43 13.55 6.41
CA ARG A 188 44.80 14.90 6.84
C ARG A 188 43.73 15.45 7.77
N ILE A 189 44.15 16.12 8.84
CA ILE A 189 43.27 16.63 9.89
C ILE A 189 43.71 18.04 10.25
N LEU A 190 42.76 18.91 10.58
CA LEU A 190 43.02 20.23 11.13
C LEU A 190 42.63 20.23 12.63
N PRO A 191 43.58 19.98 13.55
CA PRO A 191 43.27 19.79 14.96
C PRO A 191 42.61 21.04 15.57
N GLY A 192 41.64 20.82 16.47
CA GLY A 192 40.91 21.90 17.15
C GLY A 192 39.79 22.55 16.33
N SER A 193 39.65 22.21 15.05
CA SER A 193 38.64 22.82 14.18
C SER A 193 37.19 22.42 14.49
N HIS A 194 36.98 21.34 15.26
CA HIS A 194 35.67 20.94 15.81
C HIS A 194 35.03 22.00 16.72
N LEU A 195 35.86 22.88 17.29
CA LEU A 195 35.42 24.00 18.14
C LEU A 195 35.17 25.29 17.36
N TRP A 196 35.52 25.35 16.07
CA TRP A 196 35.30 26.54 15.26
C TRP A 196 33.82 26.70 14.89
N ASP A 197 33.42 27.94 14.62
CA ASP A 197 32.16 28.21 13.95
C ASP A 197 32.14 27.62 12.54
N TYR A 198 31.01 27.05 12.13
CA TYR A 198 30.89 26.35 10.84
C TYR A 198 30.98 27.29 9.63
N SER A 199 30.83 28.61 9.82
CA SER A 199 31.08 29.59 8.76
C SER A 199 32.56 29.81 8.46
N ARG A 200 33.48 29.34 9.31
CA ARG A 200 34.92 29.52 9.14
C ARG A 200 35.50 28.47 8.18
N PRO A 201 36.04 28.86 7.02
CA PRO A 201 36.67 27.92 6.10
C PRO A 201 38.02 27.40 6.64
N PRO A 202 38.49 26.23 6.17
CA PRO A 202 39.86 25.79 6.44
C PRO A 202 40.87 26.73 5.74
N PRO A 203 42.10 26.87 6.26
CA PRO A 203 43.14 27.69 5.63
C PRO A 203 43.46 27.22 4.21
N SER A 204 43.50 28.15 3.25
CA SER A 204 43.75 27.84 1.83
C SER A 204 45.19 27.37 1.56
N ASP A 205 46.13 27.73 2.43
CA ASP A 205 47.54 27.31 2.39
C ASP A 205 47.80 25.97 3.08
N GLY A 206 46.77 25.35 3.69
CA GLY A 206 46.91 24.12 4.45
C GLY A 206 47.62 24.28 5.79
N SER A 207 47.80 25.51 6.29
CA SER A 207 48.43 25.76 7.58
C SER A 207 47.70 25.07 8.73
N GLY A 208 48.46 24.42 9.62
CA GLY A 208 47.92 23.68 10.75
C GLY A 208 47.34 22.30 10.43
N VAL A 209 47.33 21.88 9.16
CA VAL A 209 46.89 20.53 8.77
C VAL A 209 48.01 19.52 9.04
N VAL A 210 47.66 18.40 9.67
CA VAL A 210 48.58 17.31 10.04
C VAL A 210 48.15 15.98 9.40
N ASP A 211 49.11 15.15 9.04
CA ASP A 211 48.88 13.82 8.47
C ASP A 211 48.87 12.76 9.59
N ALA A 212 47.80 11.97 9.68
CA ALA A 212 47.70 10.87 10.63
C ALA A 212 48.45 9.63 10.09
N GLU A 213 49.71 9.48 10.50
CA GLU A 213 50.53 8.31 10.14
C GLU A 213 50.30 7.15 11.11
N LEU A 214 49.99 5.96 10.56
CA LEU A 214 49.50 4.79 11.28
C LEU A 214 50.29 3.55 10.87
N ASP A 215 50.71 2.74 11.83
CA ASP A 215 51.21 1.39 11.57
C ASP A 215 50.05 0.39 11.47
N VAL A 216 50.34 -0.83 11.01
CA VAL A 216 49.33 -1.89 10.84
C VAL A 216 48.66 -2.20 12.18
N GLY A 217 47.34 -2.05 12.24
CA GLY A 217 46.55 -2.30 13.45
C GLY A 217 46.36 -1.09 14.36
N ASP A 218 46.97 0.06 14.03
CA ASP A 218 46.64 1.34 14.65
C ASP A 218 45.27 1.86 14.14
N ILE A 219 44.64 2.72 14.94
CA ILE A 219 43.43 3.43 14.54
C ILE A 219 43.57 4.95 14.68
N LEU A 220 42.81 5.66 13.87
CA LEU A 220 42.52 7.09 14.02
C LEU A 220 41.04 7.25 14.33
N ILE A 221 40.69 8.01 15.36
CA ILE A 221 39.30 8.41 15.67
C ILE A 221 39.16 9.91 15.44
N ILE A 222 38.07 10.32 14.79
CA ILE A 222 37.73 11.73 14.54
C ILE A 222 36.29 12.04 14.94
N LEU A 223 36.06 13.26 15.41
CA LEU A 223 34.72 13.85 15.53
C LEU A 223 34.22 14.22 14.14
N GLY A 224 32.92 14.02 13.88
CA GLY A 224 32.32 14.40 12.60
C GLY A 224 32.42 15.90 12.31
N SER A 225 32.55 16.73 13.35
CA SER A 225 32.77 18.17 13.20
C SER A 225 34.22 18.57 12.92
N VAL A 226 35.24 17.72 12.99
CA VAL A 226 36.63 18.15 12.70
C VAL A 226 36.87 18.24 11.20
N TYR A 227 37.55 19.29 10.73
CA TYR A 227 38.00 19.34 9.34
C TYR A 227 39.05 18.26 9.08
N HIS A 228 38.77 17.41 8.09
CA HIS A 228 39.67 16.35 7.67
C HIS A 228 39.48 15.99 6.19
N GLY A 229 40.33 15.13 5.66
CA GLY A 229 40.17 14.54 4.32
C GLY A 229 41.34 13.64 3.94
N GLY A 230 41.12 12.68 3.04
CA GLY A 230 42.19 11.82 2.52
C GLY A 230 43.34 12.63 1.88
N GLY A 231 44.58 12.23 2.15
CA GLY A 231 45.77 12.74 1.44
C GLY A 231 45.88 12.17 0.03
N ALA A 232 46.71 12.80 -0.80
CA ALA A 232 47.04 12.24 -2.11
C ALA A 232 47.99 11.05 -1.96
N ASN A 233 47.81 10.01 -2.77
CA ASN A 233 48.78 8.92 -2.88
C ASN A 233 49.76 9.25 -4.02
N THR A 234 50.92 9.78 -3.65
CA THR A 234 52.01 10.17 -4.57
C THR A 234 53.08 9.09 -4.74
N THR A 235 52.90 7.91 -4.13
CA THR A 235 53.78 6.75 -4.35
C THR A 235 53.55 6.14 -5.72
N THR A 236 54.48 5.31 -6.17
CA THR A 236 54.40 4.61 -7.47
C THR A 236 53.82 3.20 -7.37
N ASP A 237 53.96 2.56 -6.21
CA ASP A 237 53.74 1.13 -6.02
C ASP A 237 52.99 0.78 -4.72
N GLU A 238 52.78 1.74 -3.82
CA GLU A 238 52.08 1.50 -2.58
C GLU A 238 50.57 1.79 -2.69
N ARG A 239 49.78 0.90 -2.09
CA ARG A 239 48.34 1.09 -1.89
C ARG A 239 48.10 1.34 -0.41
N ARG A 240 47.26 2.30 -0.06
CA ARG A 240 46.82 2.52 1.32
C ARG A 240 45.44 1.92 1.51
N MET A 241 45.32 0.92 2.38
CA MET A 241 44.06 0.27 2.72
C MET A 241 43.67 0.61 4.16
N VAL A 242 42.45 1.11 4.33
CA VAL A 242 41.85 1.37 5.65
C VAL A 242 40.41 0.85 5.67
N VAL A 243 39.97 0.35 6.82
CA VAL A 243 38.55 0.12 7.08
C VAL A 243 38.02 1.18 8.01
N THR A 244 36.80 1.62 7.77
CA THR A 244 36.16 2.69 8.52
C THR A 244 34.91 2.19 9.21
N CYS A 245 34.59 2.78 10.37
CA CYS A 245 33.32 2.60 11.05
C CYS A 245 32.86 3.99 11.50
N GLY A 246 32.02 4.62 10.68
CA GLY A 246 31.32 5.84 11.02
C GLY A 246 30.10 5.52 11.88
N VAL A 247 29.83 6.32 12.90
CA VAL A 247 28.69 6.20 13.81
C VAL A 247 27.96 7.53 13.90
N THR A 248 26.67 7.48 14.18
CA THR A 248 25.82 8.66 14.34
C THR A 248 24.83 8.45 15.47
N CYS A 249 24.22 9.53 15.96
CA CYS A 249 23.11 9.41 16.91
C CYS A 249 21.96 8.60 16.30
N SER A 250 21.32 7.71 17.08
CA SER A 250 20.29 6.79 16.57
C SER A 250 19.01 7.48 16.04
N TYR A 251 18.79 8.74 16.37
CA TYR A 251 17.67 9.53 15.83
C TYR A 251 17.96 10.17 14.46
N LEU A 252 19.22 10.13 14.01
CA LEU A 252 19.63 10.62 12.70
C LEU A 252 19.54 9.49 11.67
N ARG A 253 19.53 9.87 10.39
CA ARG A 253 19.58 8.88 9.31
C ARG A 253 21.01 8.40 9.16
N GLN A 254 21.22 7.10 8.94
CA GLN A 254 22.54 6.56 8.62
C GLN A 254 23.08 7.14 7.30
N GLU A 255 24.37 7.43 7.25
CA GLU A 255 25.06 7.93 6.04
C GLU A 255 25.00 6.90 4.91
N GLU A 256 25.29 5.64 5.23
CA GLU A 256 25.03 4.48 4.40
C GLU A 256 23.85 3.71 5.00
N ASN A 257 22.83 3.41 4.18
CA ASN A 257 21.65 2.69 4.65
C ASN A 257 22.00 1.22 4.97
N GLN A 258 22.33 0.93 6.23
CA GLN A 258 22.85 -0.38 6.64
C GLN A 258 21.83 -1.50 6.47
N TYR A 259 20.53 -1.19 6.51
CA TYR A 259 19.45 -2.15 6.26
C TYR A 259 19.40 -2.64 4.82
N LEU A 260 19.89 -1.82 3.87
CA LEU A 260 19.91 -2.13 2.43
C LEU A 260 21.30 -2.52 1.95
N ALA A 261 22.36 -2.02 2.60
CA ALA A 261 23.74 -2.27 2.22
C ALA A 261 24.23 -3.67 2.62
N ASN A 262 23.64 -4.25 3.67
CA ASN A 262 24.04 -5.55 4.21
C ASN A 262 23.00 -6.64 3.93
N ASP A 263 23.48 -7.85 3.72
CA ASP A 263 22.64 -9.05 3.65
C ASP A 263 22.05 -9.36 5.05
N VAL A 264 20.73 -9.38 5.13
CA VAL A 264 19.98 -9.57 6.39
C VAL A 264 20.29 -10.90 7.06
N GLU A 265 20.53 -11.98 6.30
CA GLU A 265 20.85 -13.30 6.86
C GLU A 265 22.22 -13.31 7.53
N ARG A 266 23.17 -12.55 6.97
CA ARG A 266 24.49 -12.37 7.58
C ARG A 266 24.40 -11.56 8.86
N ILE A 267 23.59 -10.50 8.88
CA ILE A 267 23.36 -9.71 10.10
C ILE A 267 22.68 -10.52 11.19
N ARG A 268 21.69 -11.37 10.85
CA ARG A 268 20.99 -12.24 11.81
C ARG A 268 21.93 -13.17 12.59
N ARG A 269 23.05 -13.58 11.99
CA ARG A 269 24.05 -14.46 12.62
C ARG A 269 25.00 -13.74 13.58
N LEU A 270 25.01 -12.41 13.56
CA LEU A 270 25.85 -11.62 14.44
C LEU A 270 25.29 -11.61 15.87
N PRO A 271 26.12 -11.33 16.88
CA PRO A 271 25.65 -11.08 18.23
C PRO A 271 24.55 -10.00 18.29
N LEU A 272 23.62 -10.14 19.24
CA LEU A 272 22.42 -9.31 19.34
C LEU A 272 22.73 -7.81 19.52
N ASP A 273 23.76 -7.50 20.30
CA ASP A 273 24.24 -6.14 20.53
C ASP A 273 24.80 -5.51 19.25
N ILE A 274 25.49 -6.30 18.42
CA ILE A 274 25.96 -5.87 17.10
C ILE A 274 24.79 -5.65 16.14
N GLN A 275 23.78 -6.52 16.14
CA GLN A 275 22.55 -6.31 15.35
C GLN A 275 21.88 -4.97 15.71
N ARG A 276 21.71 -4.70 17.01
CA ARG A 276 21.12 -3.43 17.47
C ARG A 276 22.00 -2.23 17.10
N PHE A 277 23.31 -2.34 17.27
CA PHE A 277 24.25 -1.28 16.92
C PHE A 277 24.27 -0.96 15.41
N ILE A 278 24.10 -1.96 14.53
CA ILE A 278 23.98 -1.77 13.08
C ILE A 278 22.76 -0.92 12.70
N GLY A 279 21.75 -0.82 13.56
CA GLY A 279 20.54 -0.02 13.32
C GLY A 279 19.25 -0.77 13.60
N TYR A 280 19.27 -2.08 13.88
CA TYR A 280 18.06 -2.85 14.21
C TYR A 280 17.59 -2.59 15.65
N SER A 281 17.45 -1.33 16.02
CA SER A 281 16.95 -0.86 17.30
C SER A 281 16.17 0.44 17.11
N PRO A 282 15.03 0.62 17.76
CA PRO A 282 14.35 1.91 17.77
C PRO A 282 15.12 2.90 18.64
N TYR A 283 14.92 4.18 18.35
CA TYR A 283 15.31 5.30 19.20
C TYR A 283 14.09 5.80 20.00
N PRO A 284 14.14 5.81 21.35
CA PRO A 284 13.06 6.35 22.18
C PRO A 284 12.82 7.85 21.92
N PRO A 285 11.56 8.34 21.87
CA PRO A 285 10.32 7.64 22.20
C PRO A 285 9.63 6.91 21.03
N GLY A 286 10.27 6.73 19.87
CA GLY A 286 9.66 5.99 18.76
C GLY A 286 10.20 6.26 17.35
N ALA A 287 11.40 6.81 17.21
CA ALA A 287 12.04 6.93 15.90
C ALA A 287 12.66 5.59 15.48
N GLY A 288 12.66 5.30 14.18
CA GLY A 288 13.23 4.05 13.65
C GLY A 288 12.32 2.81 13.72
N LEU A 289 11.08 2.90 14.20
CA LEU A 289 10.14 1.77 14.21
C LEU A 289 9.75 1.31 12.79
N VAL A 290 9.52 0.01 12.62
CA VAL A 290 9.02 -0.57 11.36
C VAL A 290 7.66 -1.20 11.60
N ASN A 291 6.65 -0.74 10.86
CA ASN A 291 5.24 -1.12 11.08
C ASN A 291 4.80 -0.95 12.55
N TRP A 292 5.33 0.08 13.24
CA TRP A 292 5.13 0.32 14.67
C TRP A 292 5.69 -0.76 15.62
N ALA A 293 6.61 -1.61 15.15
CA ALA A 293 7.30 -2.62 15.93
C ALA A 293 8.82 -2.37 15.99
N ASP A 294 9.49 -3.01 16.96
CA ASP A 294 10.96 -3.02 17.07
C ASP A 294 11.56 -3.58 15.76
N PRO A 295 12.44 -2.83 15.07
CA PRO A 295 13.10 -3.29 13.84
C PRO A 295 13.82 -4.64 13.98
N LEU A 296 14.26 -4.98 15.19
CA LEU A 296 14.87 -6.27 15.47
C LEU A 296 13.93 -7.44 15.13
N ARG A 297 12.60 -7.27 15.24
CA ARG A 297 11.61 -8.31 14.89
C ARG A 297 11.58 -8.66 13.40
N ILE A 298 12.13 -7.79 12.55
CA ILE A 298 12.27 -8.07 11.11
C ILE A 298 13.33 -9.14 10.89
N ILE A 299 14.40 -9.12 11.68
CA ILE A 299 15.55 -10.00 11.51
C ILE A 299 15.62 -11.11 12.55
N ASN A 300 14.93 -10.97 13.67
CA ASN A 300 14.82 -11.97 14.72
C ASN A 300 13.38 -11.95 15.28
N PRO A 301 12.45 -12.73 14.68
CA PRO A 301 11.04 -12.72 15.07
C PRO A 301 10.79 -13.14 16.53
N ASP A 302 11.73 -13.91 17.10
CA ASP A 302 11.71 -14.40 18.48
C ASP A 302 12.44 -13.45 19.45
N ALA A 303 13.05 -12.37 18.96
CA ALA A 303 13.60 -11.34 19.83
C ALA A 303 12.46 -10.70 20.63
N GLY A 304 12.57 -10.76 21.97
CA GLY A 304 11.62 -10.13 22.87
C GLY A 304 11.40 -8.65 22.55
N ASP A 305 10.23 -8.13 22.92
CA ASP A 305 9.91 -6.71 22.71
C ASP A 305 10.96 -5.81 23.37
N PHE A 306 11.22 -4.65 22.76
CA PHE A 306 12.10 -3.60 23.30
C PHE A 306 11.76 -3.36 24.78
N GLN A 307 12.73 -3.59 25.67
CA GLN A 307 12.60 -3.22 27.06
C GLN A 307 12.91 -1.73 27.20
N ASP A 308 12.11 -1.01 27.97
CA ASP A 308 12.42 0.39 28.24
C ASP A 308 13.69 0.53 29.10
N ILE A 309 14.16 1.76 29.28
CA ILE A 309 15.35 2.10 30.09
C ILE A 309 15.26 1.69 31.57
N GLN A 310 14.16 1.07 32.02
CA GLN A 310 13.96 0.54 33.37
C GLN A 310 13.92 -1.00 33.41
N GLY A 311 14.23 -1.69 32.30
CA GLY A 311 14.31 -3.15 32.24
C GLY A 311 12.95 -3.85 32.31
N LYS A 312 11.85 -3.14 32.04
CA LYS A 312 10.53 -3.76 31.90
C LYS A 312 10.28 -4.14 30.44
N PRO A 313 9.67 -5.30 30.17
CA PRO A 313 9.06 -5.55 28.87
C PRO A 313 8.14 -4.38 28.56
N ALA A 314 8.24 -3.79 27.37
CA ALA A 314 7.22 -2.85 26.92
C ALA A 314 5.92 -3.63 26.66
N THR A 315 5.26 -4.10 27.73
CA THR A 315 3.82 -4.32 27.69
C THR A 315 3.24 -3.03 27.18
N SER A 316 2.64 -3.08 25.98
CA SER A 316 1.95 -1.97 25.34
C SER A 316 1.42 -1.03 26.41
N PRO A 317 2.10 0.11 26.67
CA PRO A 317 1.49 1.11 27.49
C PRO A 317 0.39 1.60 26.58
N SER A 318 -0.84 1.28 26.94
CA SER A 318 -2.03 2.00 26.53
C SER A 318 -1.94 3.44 27.04
N ILE A 319 -0.87 4.14 26.67
CA ILE A 319 -0.73 5.57 26.82
C ILE A 319 -0.97 6.12 25.44
N GLN A 320 -2.22 6.50 25.23
CA GLN A 320 -2.68 7.30 24.11
C GLN A 320 -1.96 8.64 24.15
N TRP A 321 -0.74 8.72 23.61
CA TRP A 321 -0.09 9.98 23.32
C TRP A 321 -0.72 10.57 22.05
N GLU A 322 -1.79 11.34 22.23
CA GLU A 322 -2.27 12.28 21.22
C GLU A 322 -1.26 13.43 21.05
N PHE A 323 -0.10 13.13 20.45
CA PHE A 323 0.50 14.13 19.57
C PHE A 323 -0.56 14.42 18.52
N CYS A 324 -0.80 15.70 18.23
CA CYS A 324 -1.76 16.17 17.25
C CYS A 324 -1.47 15.47 15.92
N LYS A 325 -2.08 14.29 15.71
CA LYS A 325 -2.01 13.52 14.49
C LYS A 325 -2.46 14.49 13.41
N ILE A 326 -1.63 14.71 12.40
CA ILE A 326 -2.18 15.15 11.12
C ILE A 326 -3.07 13.98 10.69
N ARG A 327 -4.34 14.01 11.07
CA ARG A 327 -5.34 13.20 10.43
C ARG A 327 -5.56 13.86 9.07
N TYR A 328 -4.96 13.28 8.04
CA TYR A 328 -5.50 13.45 6.70
C TYR A 328 -6.87 12.79 6.70
N VAL A 329 -7.89 13.55 7.10
CA VAL A 329 -9.27 13.13 6.90
C VAL A 329 -9.57 13.44 5.45
N PHE A 330 -9.40 12.45 4.59
CA PHE A 330 -10.10 12.44 3.31
C PHE A 330 -11.57 12.33 3.67
N VAL A 331 -12.27 13.47 3.67
CA VAL A 331 -13.72 13.50 3.89
C VAL A 331 -14.38 12.86 2.68
N GLN A 332 -14.48 11.54 2.69
CA GLN A 332 -15.53 10.84 1.96
C GLN A 332 -16.81 11.11 2.73
N ARG A 333 -17.73 11.88 2.13
CA ARG A 333 -19.04 12.19 2.72
C ARG A 333 -19.73 10.90 3.16
N GLN A 334 -19.75 10.66 4.46
CA GLN A 334 -20.88 10.10 5.21
C GLN A 334 -20.70 10.36 6.71
N ASP A 335 -21.62 11.18 7.22
CA ASP A 335 -22.16 11.22 8.59
C ASP A 335 -21.25 11.73 9.73
N LEU A 336 -21.03 13.05 9.78
CA LEU A 336 -20.80 13.84 11.02
C LEU A 336 -21.27 15.29 10.76
N PHE A 337 -22.55 15.60 11.01
CA PHE A 337 -23.05 16.98 10.99
C PHE A 337 -23.47 17.40 12.40
N HIS A 338 -22.63 18.19 13.07
CA HIS A 338 -23.15 19.20 13.98
C HIS A 338 -23.40 20.44 13.12
N TYR A 339 -24.68 20.81 12.98
CA TYR A 339 -25.11 22.01 12.26
C TYR A 339 -24.62 23.26 13.02
N LEU A 340 -24.26 24.33 12.30
CA LEU A 340 -24.09 25.63 12.93
C LEU A 340 -25.45 26.01 13.56
N THR A 341 -25.45 26.43 14.82
CA THR A 341 -26.69 26.91 15.46
C THR A 341 -26.95 28.34 15.01
N SER A 342 -28.21 28.77 14.99
CA SER A 342 -28.71 30.07 14.48
C SER A 342 -28.25 31.35 15.23
N GLN A 343 -27.04 31.33 15.81
CA GLN A 343 -26.49 32.34 16.72
C GLN A 343 -24.95 32.47 16.64
N GLN A 344 -24.28 31.73 15.75
CA GLN A 344 -22.81 31.74 15.67
C GLN A 344 -22.30 32.84 14.73
N VAL A 345 -21.24 33.54 15.14
CA VAL A 345 -20.63 34.64 14.38
C VAL A 345 -19.34 34.17 13.70
N VAL A 346 -19.25 34.31 12.37
CA VAL A 346 -18.13 33.82 11.56
C VAL A 346 -17.54 34.93 10.69
N ILE A 347 -16.22 35.12 10.77
CA ILE A 347 -15.46 36.00 9.88
C ILE A 347 -14.95 35.18 8.69
N VAL A 348 -15.18 35.64 7.46
CA VAL A 348 -14.70 35.01 6.22
C VAL A 348 -13.95 36.03 5.37
N THR A 349 -12.67 35.77 5.13
CA THR A 349 -11.83 36.60 4.22
C THR A 349 -11.93 36.12 2.78
N GLY A 350 -11.65 36.98 1.79
CA GLY A 350 -11.80 36.65 0.37
C GLY A 350 -13.26 36.39 -0.01
N SER A 351 -14.19 37.06 0.68
CA SER A 351 -15.62 36.73 0.64
C SER A 351 -16.33 37.11 -0.67
N ALA A 352 -15.73 37.92 -1.55
CA ALA A 352 -16.37 38.39 -2.76
C ALA A 352 -16.20 37.43 -3.95
N SER A 353 -15.37 36.39 -3.84
CA SER A 353 -15.17 35.44 -4.94
C SER A 353 -14.80 34.01 -4.50
N GLY A 354 -14.92 33.06 -5.43
CA GLY A 354 -14.39 31.70 -5.29
C GLY A 354 -14.82 30.96 -4.02
N ILE A 355 -13.84 30.37 -3.33
CA ILE A 355 -14.06 29.58 -2.10
C ILE A 355 -14.65 30.44 -0.98
N GLY A 356 -14.23 31.71 -0.86
CA GLY A 356 -14.70 32.60 0.20
C GLY A 356 -16.16 32.95 0.05
N LEU A 357 -16.61 33.31 -1.17
CA LEU A 357 -18.02 33.56 -1.45
C LEU A 357 -18.90 32.34 -1.18
N ALA A 358 -18.46 31.16 -1.61
CA ALA A 358 -19.16 29.91 -1.33
C ALA A 358 -19.24 29.60 0.17
N THR A 359 -18.21 29.98 0.94
CA THR A 359 -18.18 29.82 2.39
C THR A 359 -19.17 30.78 3.07
N VAL A 360 -19.24 32.04 2.64
CA VAL A 360 -20.24 33.01 3.13
C VAL A 360 -21.66 32.48 2.90
N GLN A 361 -21.98 32.05 1.67
CA GLN A 361 -23.31 31.52 1.36
C GLN A 361 -23.65 30.28 2.20
N ALA A 362 -22.69 29.37 2.37
CA ALA A 362 -22.89 28.18 3.18
C ALA A 362 -23.14 28.53 4.65
N ALA A 363 -22.38 29.46 5.23
CA ALA A 363 -22.55 29.87 6.62
C ALA A 363 -23.89 30.58 6.86
N LEU A 364 -24.30 31.48 5.94
CA LEU A 364 -25.61 32.16 6.01
C LEU A 364 -26.77 31.16 5.87
N ASN A 365 -26.67 30.19 4.96
CA ASN A 365 -27.71 29.17 4.78
C ASN A 365 -27.91 28.27 6.01
N GLU A 366 -26.87 28.14 6.85
CA GLU A 366 -26.91 27.41 8.12
C GLU A 366 -27.32 28.32 9.30
N GLY A 367 -27.69 29.58 9.03
CA GLY A 367 -28.18 30.53 10.02
C GLY A 367 -27.11 31.22 10.87
N ALA A 368 -25.84 31.22 10.43
CA ALA A 368 -24.78 31.97 11.09
C ALA A 368 -24.80 33.46 10.69
N HIS A 369 -24.36 34.33 11.60
CA HIS A 369 -24.05 35.71 11.26
C HIS A 369 -22.64 35.78 10.64
N VAL A 370 -22.50 36.42 9.49
CA VAL A 370 -21.26 36.39 8.72
C VAL A 370 -20.69 37.79 8.50
N MET A 371 -19.44 37.98 8.91
CA MET A 371 -18.62 39.15 8.54
C MET A 371 -17.76 38.78 7.33
N GLY A 372 -18.14 39.27 6.15
CA GLY A 372 -17.36 39.13 4.93
C GLY A 372 -16.29 40.20 4.83
N VAL A 373 -15.07 39.83 4.41
CA VAL A 373 -13.96 40.76 4.16
C VAL A 373 -13.34 40.47 2.80
N ASP A 374 -13.22 41.49 1.96
CA ASP A 374 -12.53 41.38 0.66
C ASP A 374 -12.00 42.75 0.22
N MET A 375 -10.98 42.77 -0.64
CA MET A 375 -10.45 44.02 -1.20
C MET A 375 -11.36 44.59 -2.30
N VAL A 376 -12.14 43.72 -2.97
CA VAL A 376 -13.11 44.11 -4.00
C VAL A 376 -14.51 44.21 -3.40
N PRO A 377 -15.40 45.07 -3.93
CA PRO A 377 -16.78 45.11 -3.46
C PRO A 377 -17.50 43.77 -3.70
N MET A 378 -18.52 43.48 -2.89
CA MET A 378 -19.37 42.31 -3.09
C MET A 378 -20.06 42.38 -4.46
N PRO A 379 -20.22 41.25 -5.18
CA PRO A 379 -20.86 41.25 -6.48
C PRO A 379 -22.37 41.59 -6.38
N ASP A 380 -22.85 42.53 -7.18
CA ASP A 380 -24.28 42.92 -7.23
C ASP A 380 -25.22 41.74 -7.51
N SER A 381 -24.73 40.74 -8.26
CA SER A 381 -25.47 39.53 -8.62
C SER A 381 -25.86 38.65 -7.43
N MET A 382 -25.23 38.84 -6.26
CA MET A 382 -25.51 38.04 -5.07
C MET A 382 -26.69 38.57 -4.24
N GLN A 383 -27.16 39.81 -4.49
CA GLN A 383 -28.18 40.48 -3.68
C GLN A 383 -27.90 40.47 -2.16
N LEU A 384 -26.63 40.30 -1.77
CA LEU A 384 -26.19 40.35 -0.38
C LEU A 384 -25.94 41.81 0.00
N HIS A 385 -27.00 42.49 0.42
CA HIS A 385 -26.90 43.79 1.09
C HIS A 385 -26.59 43.61 2.58
N GLU A 386 -26.24 44.68 3.30
CA GLU A 386 -26.16 44.58 4.77
C GLU A 386 -27.53 44.11 5.31
N THR A 387 -27.53 42.96 5.96
CA THR A 387 -28.69 42.34 6.59
C THR A 387 -28.36 42.07 8.06
N PRO A 388 -29.35 41.77 8.92
CA PRO A 388 -29.08 41.40 10.31
C PRO A 388 -28.09 40.23 10.46
N ASP A 389 -27.97 39.39 9.43
CA ASP A 389 -27.12 38.19 9.43
C ASP A 389 -25.85 38.33 8.59
N PHE A 390 -25.67 39.42 7.84
CA PHE A 390 -24.51 39.64 6.99
C PHE A 390 -24.05 41.10 7.00
N SER A 391 -22.76 41.29 7.26
CA SER A 391 -22.08 42.57 7.18
C SER A 391 -20.78 42.39 6.40
N PHE A 392 -20.42 43.39 5.61
CA PHE A 392 -19.28 43.33 4.71
C PHE A 392 -18.30 44.47 4.95
N LEU A 393 -17.01 44.18 4.97
CA LEU A 393 -15.94 45.17 5.04
C LEU A 393 -15.06 45.08 3.80
N GLN A 394 -15.11 46.11 2.95
CA GLN A 394 -14.14 46.25 1.87
C GLN A 394 -12.80 46.71 2.46
N MET A 395 -11.78 45.85 2.44
CA MET A 395 -10.48 46.11 3.06
C MET A 395 -9.36 45.30 2.41
N ASP A 396 -8.20 45.93 2.22
CA ASP A 396 -6.97 45.24 1.84
C ASP A 396 -6.29 44.65 3.08
N LEU A 397 -6.15 43.31 3.11
CA LEU A 397 -5.55 42.61 4.24
C LEU A 397 -4.03 42.77 4.35
N THR A 398 -3.39 43.42 3.39
CA THR A 398 -1.98 43.83 3.50
C THR A 398 -1.79 45.01 4.46
N ASP A 399 -2.83 45.81 4.70
CA ASP A 399 -2.81 46.91 5.66
C ASP A 399 -2.62 46.37 7.10
N PRO A 400 -1.60 46.85 7.85
CA PRO A 400 -1.41 46.47 9.25
C PRO A 400 -2.61 46.69 10.18
N CYS A 401 -3.48 47.65 9.87
CA CYS A 401 -4.67 48.00 10.64
C CYS A 401 -5.88 47.12 10.31
N ALA A 402 -5.88 46.40 9.18
CA ALA A 402 -7.01 45.61 8.71
C ALA A 402 -7.54 44.59 9.73
N PRO A 403 -6.70 43.79 10.42
CA PRO A 403 -7.19 42.79 11.39
C PRO A 403 -8.02 43.39 12.52
N ALA A 404 -7.58 44.52 13.08
CA ALA A 404 -8.28 45.21 14.17
C ALA A 404 -9.60 45.84 13.67
N ALA A 405 -9.59 46.42 12.46
CA ALA A 405 -10.78 46.98 11.84
C ALA A 405 -11.85 45.89 11.55
N VAL A 406 -11.43 44.72 11.06
CA VAL A 406 -12.32 43.56 10.81
C VAL A 406 -13.01 43.11 12.09
N VAL A 407 -12.24 42.90 13.17
CA VAL A 407 -12.78 42.45 14.46
C VAL A 407 -13.70 43.51 15.06
N THR A 408 -13.31 44.79 15.01
CA THR A 408 -14.13 45.90 15.52
C THR A 408 -15.46 45.99 14.79
N LYS A 409 -15.46 45.93 13.45
CA LYS A 409 -16.71 45.95 12.67
C LYS A 409 -17.56 44.71 12.94
N CYS A 410 -16.93 43.53 13.09
CA CYS A 410 -17.63 42.29 13.41
C CYS A 410 -18.38 42.39 14.74
N ILE A 411 -17.70 42.93 15.77
CA ILE A 411 -18.30 43.14 17.09
C ILE A 411 -19.42 44.17 17.05
N ALA A 412 -19.24 45.26 16.31
CA ALA A 412 -20.27 46.28 16.16
C ALA A 412 -21.53 45.75 15.44
N ALA A 413 -21.34 44.86 14.46
CA ALA A 413 -22.45 44.29 13.68
C ALA A 413 -23.19 43.16 14.42
N PHE A 414 -22.48 42.28 15.12
CA PHE A 414 -23.05 41.01 15.63
C PHE A 414 -22.84 40.78 17.14
N GLY A 415 -22.33 41.77 17.87
CA GLY A 415 -22.07 41.71 19.30
C GLY A 415 -20.68 41.16 19.66
N GLY A 416 -20.35 41.13 20.95
CA GLY A 416 -18.99 40.83 21.47
C GLY A 416 -18.47 39.40 21.28
N ARG A 417 -19.09 38.58 20.40
CA ARG A 417 -18.73 37.17 20.20
C ARG A 417 -18.16 36.91 18.80
N ILE A 418 -17.21 35.98 18.70
CA ILE A 418 -16.66 35.45 17.44
C ILE A 418 -16.44 33.95 17.60
N ASP A 419 -17.24 33.14 16.89
CA ASP A 419 -17.22 31.69 16.97
C ASP A 419 -16.32 31.06 15.90
N GLY A 420 -16.19 31.72 14.75
CA GLY A 420 -15.48 31.22 13.59
C GLY A 420 -14.56 32.26 12.92
N LEU A 421 -13.36 31.85 12.54
CA LEU A 421 -12.52 32.58 11.60
C LEU A 421 -12.13 31.67 10.43
N VAL A 422 -12.47 32.07 9.21
CA VAL A 422 -12.09 31.36 7.98
C VAL A 422 -11.17 32.23 7.14
N ASN A 423 -9.89 31.87 7.15
CA ASN A 423 -8.85 32.53 6.36
C ASN A 423 -8.81 31.91 4.96
N VAL A 424 -9.54 32.51 4.01
CA VAL A 424 -9.64 32.04 2.61
C VAL A 424 -8.87 32.93 1.64
N ALA A 425 -8.72 34.22 1.94
CA ALA A 425 -7.99 35.14 1.06
C ALA A 425 -6.60 34.59 0.71
N GLY A 426 -6.27 34.63 -0.57
CA GLY A 426 -4.97 34.16 -1.03
C GLY A 426 -4.63 34.58 -2.45
N VAL A 427 -3.34 34.65 -2.73
CA VAL A 427 -2.77 35.04 -4.02
C VAL A 427 -1.65 34.09 -4.44
N ALA A 428 -1.48 33.88 -5.75
CA ALA A 428 -0.40 33.10 -6.33
C ALA A 428 0.76 34.00 -6.77
N ASP A 429 1.96 33.41 -6.85
CA ASP A 429 3.09 33.98 -7.57
C ASP A 429 3.01 33.60 -9.07
N ARG A 430 4.04 33.92 -9.85
CA ARG A 430 4.09 33.62 -11.30
C ARG A 430 4.57 32.21 -11.61
N ASN A 431 4.42 31.29 -10.64
CA ASN A 431 5.04 29.97 -10.66
C ASN A 431 6.57 30.03 -10.79
N SER A 432 7.17 31.08 -10.24
CA SER A 432 8.61 31.34 -10.33
C SER A 432 9.43 30.28 -9.59
N SER A 433 10.53 29.88 -10.20
CA SER A 433 11.65 29.22 -9.52
C SER A 433 12.41 30.24 -8.67
N VAL A 434 13.34 29.80 -7.82
CA VAL A 434 14.06 30.72 -6.91
C VAL A 434 14.87 31.76 -7.69
N ASP A 435 15.46 31.38 -8.83
CA ASP A 435 16.24 32.26 -9.70
C ASP A 435 15.40 33.24 -10.53
N THR A 436 14.08 33.03 -10.63
CA THR A 436 13.15 33.90 -11.36
C THR A 436 12.11 34.57 -10.45
N LEU A 437 12.23 34.40 -9.14
CA LEU A 437 11.36 34.98 -8.14
C LEU A 437 11.76 36.44 -7.87
N THR A 438 10.78 37.35 -7.83
CA THR A 438 11.01 38.74 -7.43
C THR A 438 10.63 38.96 -5.96
N ASP A 439 11.29 39.92 -5.32
CA ASP A 439 10.98 40.32 -3.94
C ASP A 439 9.51 40.78 -3.80
N GLU A 440 8.99 41.48 -4.81
CA GLU A 440 7.59 41.91 -4.85
C GLU A 440 6.60 40.72 -4.78
N ASP A 441 6.84 39.66 -5.57
CA ASP A 441 5.97 38.48 -5.56
C ASP A 441 6.14 37.66 -4.27
N TRP A 442 7.36 37.63 -3.71
CA TRP A 442 7.64 37.04 -2.40
C TRP A 442 6.87 37.73 -1.28
N ASP A 443 7.06 39.04 -1.12
CA ASP A 443 6.45 39.84 -0.06
C ASP A 443 4.93 39.84 -0.16
N ARG A 444 4.39 39.97 -1.37
CA ARG A 444 2.94 39.93 -1.61
C ARG A 444 2.33 38.58 -1.24
N CYS A 445 2.95 37.47 -1.67
CA CYS A 445 2.45 36.13 -1.36
C CYS A 445 2.50 35.82 0.14
N LEU A 446 3.61 36.13 0.81
CA LEU A 446 3.73 35.91 2.25
C LEU A 446 2.80 36.81 3.06
N THR A 447 2.68 38.09 2.67
CA THR A 447 1.83 39.04 3.39
C THR A 447 0.37 38.60 3.38
N VAL A 448 -0.17 38.26 2.20
CA VAL A 448 -1.58 37.86 2.06
C VAL A 448 -1.82 36.44 2.56
N ASN A 449 -1.00 35.46 2.17
CA ASN A 449 -1.30 34.05 2.44
C ASN A 449 -0.91 33.58 3.85
N LEU A 450 -0.01 34.30 4.54
CA LEU A 450 0.54 33.89 5.84
C LEU A 450 0.41 34.99 6.90
N THR A 451 0.97 36.17 6.66
CA THR A 451 1.02 37.24 7.66
C THR A 451 -0.36 37.76 8.05
N ALA A 452 -1.24 38.02 7.08
CA ALA A 452 -2.60 38.46 7.33
C ALA A 452 -3.42 37.43 8.16
N PRO A 453 -3.47 36.13 7.81
CA PRO A 453 -4.07 35.09 8.65
C PRO A 453 -3.53 35.08 10.08
N VAL A 454 -2.20 35.20 10.27
CA VAL A 454 -1.57 35.24 11.60
C VAL A 454 -2.07 36.42 12.41
N ARG A 455 -2.13 37.62 11.80
CA ARG A 455 -2.61 38.82 12.48
C ARG A 455 -4.10 38.71 12.83
N LEU A 456 -4.93 38.20 11.92
CA LEU A 456 -6.35 37.95 12.21
C LEU A 456 -6.54 36.95 13.34
N MET A 457 -5.78 35.84 13.35
CA MET A 457 -5.79 34.88 14.46
C MET A 457 -5.41 35.56 15.77
N ARG A 458 -4.41 36.44 15.78
CA ARG A 458 -3.99 37.19 16.97
C ARG A 458 -5.12 38.07 17.54
N GLU A 459 -5.93 38.70 16.69
CA GLU A 459 -7.03 39.55 17.14
C GLU A 459 -8.26 38.75 17.65
N VAL A 460 -8.58 37.60 17.03
CA VAL A 460 -9.77 36.80 17.43
C VAL A 460 -9.53 35.88 18.62
N ILE A 461 -8.28 35.43 18.84
CA ILE A 461 -7.94 34.47 19.89
C ILE A 461 -8.28 34.97 21.31
N PRO A 462 -8.00 36.23 21.71
CA PRO A 462 -8.39 36.75 23.01
C PRO A 462 -9.90 36.62 23.28
N ILE A 463 -10.73 36.92 22.27
CA ILE A 463 -12.19 36.81 22.35
C ILE A 463 -12.61 35.35 22.49
N MET A 464 -12.10 34.46 21.63
CA MET A 464 -12.38 33.02 21.69
C MET A 464 -11.93 32.38 23.01
N ARG A 465 -10.83 32.87 23.59
CA ARG A 465 -10.32 32.41 24.89
C ARG A 465 -11.25 32.82 26.02
N GLN A 466 -11.75 34.06 26.02
CA GLN A 466 -12.74 34.52 26.98
C GLN A 466 -14.04 33.70 26.87
N GLN A 467 -14.45 33.35 25.65
CA GLN A 467 -15.62 32.49 25.38
C GLN A 467 -15.41 31.02 25.78
N ARG A 468 -14.15 30.57 25.90
CA ARG A 468 -13.79 29.14 26.04
C ARG A 468 -14.34 28.30 24.88
N SER A 469 -14.40 28.90 23.69
CA SER A 469 -14.81 28.23 22.45
C SER A 469 -14.39 29.05 21.23
N GLY A 470 -13.89 28.38 20.20
CA GLY A 470 -13.63 29.00 18.90
C GLY A 470 -13.15 28.00 17.86
N THR A 471 -13.45 28.27 16.58
CA THR A 471 -12.98 27.44 15.46
C THR A 471 -12.31 28.32 14.40
N ILE A 472 -11.07 27.99 14.06
CA ILE A 472 -10.28 28.65 13.02
C ILE A 472 -10.05 27.65 11.89
N VAL A 473 -10.29 28.09 10.66
CA VAL A 473 -10.05 27.31 9.44
C VAL A 473 -9.15 28.09 8.50
N ASN A 474 -7.99 27.54 8.19
CA ASN A 474 -7.03 28.11 7.25
C ASN A 474 -7.12 27.39 5.89
N VAL A 475 -7.31 28.12 4.81
CA VAL A 475 -7.26 27.55 3.45
C VAL A 475 -5.80 27.57 2.98
N ALA A 476 -5.14 26.43 3.16
CA ALA A 476 -3.78 26.18 2.70
C ALA A 476 -3.79 25.77 1.21
N SER A 477 -2.97 24.80 0.84
CA SER A 477 -2.91 24.24 -0.51
C SER A 477 -2.25 22.87 -0.47
N LYS A 478 -2.49 22.01 -1.47
CA LYS A 478 -1.64 20.84 -1.70
C LYS A 478 -0.17 21.24 -1.90
N ALA A 479 0.10 22.43 -2.45
CA ALA A 479 1.45 22.99 -2.51
C ALA A 479 2.06 23.30 -1.14
N GLY A 480 1.25 23.43 -0.08
CA GLY A 480 1.74 23.49 1.30
C GLY A 480 2.19 22.13 1.86
N LEU A 481 1.86 21.03 1.18
CA LEU A 481 2.22 19.67 1.58
C LEU A 481 3.35 19.07 0.71
N SER A 482 3.58 19.64 -0.48
CA SER A 482 4.58 19.19 -1.44
C SER A 482 5.34 20.37 -2.02
N GLY A 483 6.67 20.36 -1.92
CA GLY A 483 7.53 21.47 -2.36
C GLY A 483 7.64 21.70 -3.87
N VAL A 484 6.90 20.95 -4.70
CA VAL A 484 7.04 20.92 -6.16
C VAL A 484 5.78 21.40 -6.91
N ALA A 485 4.69 21.73 -6.19
CA ALA A 485 3.38 21.88 -6.81
C ALA A 485 2.98 23.31 -7.23
N ALA A 486 3.80 24.32 -6.94
CA ALA A 486 3.60 25.73 -7.30
C ALA A 486 4.93 26.50 -7.21
N GLY A 487 4.92 27.79 -7.57
CA GLY A 487 6.10 28.66 -7.43
C GLY A 487 6.62 28.78 -6.00
N ALA A 488 7.87 29.23 -5.89
CA ALA A 488 8.63 29.22 -4.63
C ALA A 488 7.95 30.03 -3.51
N ALA A 489 7.45 31.23 -3.80
CA ALA A 489 6.82 32.09 -2.80
C ALA A 489 5.46 31.55 -2.36
N TYR A 490 4.65 31.06 -3.31
CA TYR A 490 3.36 30.46 -2.98
C TYR A 490 3.55 29.21 -2.10
N THR A 491 4.45 28.32 -2.50
CA THR A 491 4.79 27.09 -1.78
C THR A 491 5.27 27.39 -0.37
N ALA A 492 6.20 28.33 -0.20
CA ALA A 492 6.70 28.75 1.11
C ALA A 492 5.58 29.31 2.00
N SER A 493 4.74 30.20 1.46
CA SER A 493 3.64 30.82 2.21
C SER A 493 2.62 29.79 2.72
N LYS A 494 2.28 28.77 1.92
CA LYS A 494 1.32 27.72 2.29
C LYS A 494 1.92 26.68 3.24
N HIS A 495 3.22 26.36 3.14
CA HIS A 495 3.91 25.56 4.17
C HIS A 495 3.94 26.31 5.52
N GLY A 496 4.26 27.60 5.50
CA GLY A 496 4.23 28.46 6.70
C GLY A 496 2.86 28.48 7.36
N LEU A 497 1.78 28.58 6.58
CA LEU A 497 0.41 28.60 7.10
C LEU A 497 0.03 27.28 7.79
N LEU A 498 0.52 26.15 7.29
CA LEU A 498 0.34 24.85 7.96
C LEU A 498 1.13 24.75 9.26
N GLY A 499 2.36 25.27 9.29
CA GLY A 499 3.16 25.37 10.51
C GLY A 499 2.43 26.16 11.60
N ILE A 500 1.93 27.35 11.26
CA ILE A 500 1.15 28.18 12.19
C ILE A 500 -0.15 27.49 12.60
N THR A 501 -0.87 26.84 11.68
CA THR A 501 -2.11 26.11 12.01
C THR A 501 -1.85 25.08 13.12
N LYS A 502 -0.78 24.29 13.00
CA LYS A 502 -0.39 23.29 14.01
C LYS A 502 -0.03 23.96 15.34
N ASN A 503 0.70 25.07 15.30
CA ASN A 503 1.07 25.83 16.49
C ASN A 503 -0.18 26.32 17.23
N VAL A 504 -1.11 26.98 16.54
CA VAL A 504 -2.35 27.50 17.14
C VAL A 504 -3.23 26.36 17.66
N ALA A 505 -3.40 25.29 16.88
CA ALA A 505 -4.19 24.13 17.30
C ALA A 505 -3.67 23.53 18.61
N TRP A 506 -2.34 23.41 18.75
CA TRP A 506 -1.73 22.87 19.95
C TRP A 506 -1.76 23.84 21.13
N ARG A 507 -1.40 25.11 20.89
CA ARG A 507 -1.19 26.12 21.94
C ARG A 507 -2.49 26.52 22.64
N PHE A 508 -3.61 26.47 21.94
CA PHE A 508 -4.91 26.95 22.42
C PHE A 508 -5.95 25.84 22.64
N LYS A 509 -5.57 24.55 22.53
CA LYS A 509 -6.49 23.42 22.78
C LYS A 509 -7.15 23.44 24.18
N GLY A 510 -6.41 23.88 25.20
CA GLY A 510 -6.91 24.00 26.58
C GLY A 510 -7.91 25.14 26.79
N ASP A 511 -8.01 26.04 25.82
CA ASP A 511 -9.02 27.10 25.74
C ASP A 511 -10.25 26.66 24.93
N ASN A 512 -10.30 25.39 24.50
CA ASN A 512 -11.32 24.82 23.60
C ASN A 512 -11.42 25.59 22.26
N ILE A 513 -10.27 26.08 21.79
CA ILE A 513 -10.10 26.69 20.48
C ILE A 513 -9.47 25.67 19.55
N ARG A 514 -10.10 25.44 18.39
CA ARG A 514 -9.62 24.52 17.37
C ARG A 514 -9.08 25.31 16.19
N CYS A 515 -7.95 24.88 15.62
CA CYS A 515 -7.42 25.43 14.38
C CYS A 515 -7.14 24.29 13.40
N ASN A 516 -7.74 24.34 12.22
CA ASN A 516 -7.58 23.32 11.19
C ASN A 516 -7.21 23.97 9.85
N ALA A 517 -6.56 23.20 8.99
CA ALA A 517 -6.29 23.64 7.62
C ALA A 517 -6.97 22.73 6.60
N VAL A 518 -7.51 23.33 5.55
CA VAL A 518 -7.98 22.63 4.36
C VAL A 518 -6.96 22.86 3.25
N CYS A 519 -6.50 21.78 2.61
CA CYS A 519 -5.44 21.83 1.60
C CYS A 519 -6.01 21.50 0.20
N PRO A 520 -6.74 22.42 -0.44
CA PRO A 520 -7.29 22.17 -1.77
C PRO A 520 -6.18 21.98 -2.81
N GLY A 521 -6.44 21.13 -3.81
CA GLY A 521 -5.70 21.12 -5.08
C GLY A 521 -6.06 22.33 -5.95
N PRO A 522 -5.70 22.35 -7.25
CA PRO A 522 -6.11 23.44 -8.13
C PRO A 522 -7.65 23.54 -8.19
N VAL A 523 -8.17 24.72 -7.82
CA VAL A 523 -9.60 25.06 -7.87
C VAL A 523 -9.73 26.30 -8.75
N GLU A 524 -10.68 26.28 -9.69
CA GLU A 524 -10.95 27.41 -10.56
C GLU A 524 -11.33 28.65 -9.72
N THR A 525 -10.39 29.57 -9.61
CA THR A 525 -10.47 30.80 -8.81
C THR A 525 -9.85 31.94 -9.62
N GLN A 526 -10.20 33.18 -9.32
CA GLN A 526 -9.61 34.35 -9.99
C GLN A 526 -8.08 34.43 -9.81
N MET A 527 -7.54 33.76 -8.77
CA MET A 527 -6.11 33.60 -8.51
C MET A 527 -5.36 32.85 -9.63
N LEU A 528 -6.04 31.96 -10.38
CA LEU A 528 -5.44 31.16 -11.47
C LEU A 528 -5.60 31.78 -12.86
N LYS A 529 -6.21 32.97 -12.99
CA LYS A 529 -6.30 33.72 -14.25
C LYS A 529 -5.22 34.80 -14.24
N PRO A 530 -4.05 34.59 -14.89
CA PRO A 530 -3.03 35.62 -14.97
C PRO A 530 -3.60 36.85 -15.70
N ARG A 531 -3.43 38.05 -15.15
CA ARG A 531 -3.77 39.30 -15.87
C ARG A 531 -2.94 39.46 -17.15
N GLU A 532 -1.76 38.83 -17.21
CA GLU A 532 -0.90 38.74 -18.40
C GLU A 532 -0.26 37.35 -18.49
N PRO A 533 -0.72 36.46 -19.39
CA PRO A 533 -0.17 35.11 -19.56
C PRO A 533 1.32 35.08 -19.94
N SER A 534 1.84 36.16 -20.53
CA SER A 534 3.23 36.31 -20.95
C SER A 534 4.24 36.44 -19.80
N ARG A 535 3.79 36.62 -18.56
CA ARG A 535 4.66 36.78 -17.37
C ARG A 535 4.87 35.49 -16.57
N LEU A 536 4.36 34.36 -17.03
CA LEU A 536 4.58 33.05 -16.38
C LEU A 536 5.98 32.52 -16.68
N ASP A 537 6.61 31.91 -15.68
CA ASP A 537 7.88 31.20 -15.88
C ASP A 537 7.63 29.85 -16.57
N HIS A 538 7.51 29.90 -17.89
CA HIS A 538 7.24 28.73 -18.72
C HIS A 538 8.33 27.66 -18.59
N LYS A 539 9.59 28.05 -18.36
CA LYS A 539 10.73 27.12 -18.26
C LYS A 539 10.68 26.34 -16.95
N ALA A 540 10.32 27.00 -15.83
CA ALA A 540 10.08 26.31 -14.57
C ALA A 540 8.86 25.37 -14.64
N ILE A 541 7.78 25.80 -15.30
CA ILE A 541 6.58 24.97 -15.52
C ILE A 541 6.91 23.70 -16.31
N GLU A 542 7.66 23.80 -17.42
CA GLU A 542 8.06 22.65 -18.24
C GLU A 542 8.94 21.65 -17.48
N THR A 543 9.87 22.15 -16.66
CA THR A 543 10.79 21.31 -15.87
C THR A 543 10.04 20.49 -14.82
N VAL A 544 8.97 21.05 -14.28
CA VAL A 544 8.20 20.45 -13.18
C VAL A 544 7.00 19.65 -13.69
N LEU A 545 6.56 19.85 -14.94
CA LEU A 545 5.45 19.14 -15.58
C LEU A 545 5.51 17.59 -15.46
N PRO A 546 6.66 16.93 -15.68
CA PRO A 546 6.78 15.46 -15.54
C PRO A 546 6.59 15.00 -14.08
N VAL A 547 7.04 15.82 -13.12
CA VAL A 547 6.93 15.54 -11.68
C VAL A 547 5.54 15.86 -11.17
N LEU A 548 4.89 16.92 -11.67
CA LEU A 548 3.46 17.17 -11.46
C LEU A 548 2.63 15.99 -11.96
N HIS A 549 2.90 15.48 -13.17
CA HIS A 549 2.23 14.28 -13.68
C HIS A 549 2.47 13.03 -12.82
N GLY A 550 3.64 12.89 -12.18
CA GLY A 550 3.95 11.78 -11.27
C GLY A 550 3.37 11.89 -9.84
N ILE A 551 3.44 13.08 -9.24
CA ILE A 551 2.91 13.37 -7.88
C ILE A 551 1.37 13.42 -7.88
N HIS A 552 0.73 13.62 -9.04
CA HIS A 552 -0.72 13.59 -9.19
C HIS A 552 -1.35 12.19 -9.38
N ILE A 553 -0.57 11.10 -9.37
CA ILE A 553 -1.10 9.72 -9.53
C ILE A 553 -1.54 9.06 -8.20
N MET A 554 -1.29 9.68 -7.04
CA MET A 554 -1.77 9.18 -5.74
C MET A 554 -2.94 9.93 -5.09
N ASP A 555 -3.52 10.92 -5.77
CA ASP A 555 -4.85 11.43 -5.40
C ASP A 555 -5.75 11.45 -6.63
N SER A 556 -6.87 10.75 -6.53
CA SER A 556 -7.88 10.71 -7.60
C SER A 556 -8.35 12.13 -7.94
N PRO A 557 -8.16 12.65 -9.17
CA PRO A 557 -8.88 13.83 -9.62
C PRO A 557 -10.25 13.38 -10.10
N GLY A 558 -11.28 13.57 -9.25
CA GLY A 558 -12.65 13.23 -9.66
C GLY A 558 -13.72 13.28 -8.59
N ILE A 559 -13.73 14.25 -7.67
CA ILE A 559 -14.95 14.58 -6.89
C ILE A 559 -15.29 16.09 -6.88
N ILE A 560 -14.47 16.99 -7.43
CA ILE A 560 -14.78 18.44 -7.41
C ILE A 560 -14.81 19.03 -8.82
N VAL A 561 -15.70 18.50 -9.67
CA VAL A 561 -16.46 19.29 -10.66
C VAL A 561 -17.85 18.66 -10.70
N ASN A 562 -18.87 19.51 -10.57
CA ASN A 562 -20.30 19.24 -10.51
C ASN A 562 -20.91 18.89 -9.15
N ALA A 563 -20.45 19.48 -8.04
CA ALA A 563 -21.33 19.60 -6.87
C ALA A 563 -22.58 20.44 -7.19
N GLY A 564 -22.48 21.48 -8.01
CA GLY A 564 -23.63 22.24 -8.52
C GLY A 564 -24.53 21.43 -9.45
N LEU A 565 -23.98 20.73 -10.45
CA LEU A 565 -24.77 19.97 -11.42
C LEU A 565 -25.27 18.62 -10.88
N VAL A 566 -24.56 18.00 -9.92
CA VAL A 566 -25.02 16.78 -9.21
C VAL A 566 -25.98 17.16 -8.08
N THR A 567 -25.86 18.33 -7.46
CA THR A 567 -26.88 18.81 -6.50
C THR A 567 -28.11 19.31 -7.24
N MET A 568 -27.97 19.99 -8.38
CA MET A 568 -29.09 20.35 -9.26
C MET A 568 -29.70 19.10 -9.92
N ALA A 569 -28.91 18.09 -10.31
CA ALA A 569 -29.45 16.80 -10.75
C ALA A 569 -30.07 16.01 -9.59
N LYS A 570 -29.57 16.10 -8.35
CA LYS A 570 -30.18 15.48 -7.17
C LYS A 570 -31.41 16.22 -6.68
N VAL A 571 -31.51 17.53 -6.88
CA VAL A 571 -32.66 18.37 -6.56
C VAL A 571 -33.71 18.24 -7.65
N VAL A 572 -33.33 18.26 -8.94
CA VAL A 572 -34.20 17.92 -10.07
C VAL A 572 -34.64 16.46 -9.98
N LEU A 573 -33.77 15.51 -9.57
CA LEU A 573 -34.21 14.14 -9.29
C LEU A 573 -35.00 13.99 -8.00
N ALA A 574 -34.79 14.79 -6.96
CA ALA A 574 -35.58 14.75 -5.73
C ALA A 574 -36.95 15.41 -5.92
N LEU A 575 -37.06 16.36 -6.85
CA LEU A 575 -38.31 17.00 -7.29
C LEU A 575 -39.05 16.16 -8.35
N LEU A 576 -38.33 15.39 -9.18
CA LEU A 576 -38.90 14.39 -10.10
C LEU A 576 -39.09 13.01 -9.45
N PHE A 577 -38.47 12.73 -8.29
CA PHE A 577 -38.57 11.44 -7.59
C PHE A 577 -40.02 11.10 -7.24
N PRO A 578 -40.85 12.02 -6.71
CA PRO A 578 -42.25 11.74 -6.43
C PRO A 578 -43.05 11.47 -7.72
N LEU A 579 -42.67 12.09 -8.83
CA LEU A 579 -43.31 11.92 -10.15
C LEU A 579 -42.89 10.61 -10.86
N LEU A 580 -41.70 10.08 -10.58
CA LEU A 580 -41.20 8.78 -11.08
C LEU A 580 -41.46 7.62 -10.10
N ALA A 581 -41.76 7.91 -8.83
CA ALA A 581 -42.02 6.95 -7.76
C ALA A 581 -43.48 6.46 -7.69
N VAL A 582 -44.31 6.76 -8.70
CA VAL A 582 -45.66 6.18 -8.82
C VAL A 582 -45.63 4.64 -8.94
N ASN A 583 -44.47 4.03 -9.23
CA ASN A 583 -44.30 2.56 -9.22
C ASN A 583 -43.75 1.96 -7.91
N VAL A 584 -43.53 2.74 -6.84
CA VAL A 584 -42.75 2.28 -5.66
C VAL A 584 -43.61 1.87 -4.44
N TRP A 585 -44.92 2.08 -4.47
CA TRP A 585 -45.85 1.66 -3.40
C TRP A 585 -46.62 0.39 -3.76
N ARG A 586 -45.95 -0.60 -4.34
CA ARG A 586 -46.53 -1.94 -4.51
C ARG A 586 -45.92 -2.84 -3.44
N ASP A 587 -46.70 -3.20 -2.43
CA ASP A 587 -46.32 -4.24 -1.48
C ASP A 587 -46.33 -5.59 -2.21
N TRP A 588 -45.15 -6.12 -2.49
CA TRP A 588 -44.99 -7.41 -3.17
C TRP A 588 -45.09 -8.60 -2.18
N GLY A 589 -45.41 -8.35 -0.91
CA GLY A 589 -45.46 -9.39 0.12
C GLY A 589 -44.10 -10.05 0.39
N SER A 590 -43.00 -9.28 0.23
CA SER A 590 -41.64 -9.81 0.39
C SER A 590 -41.28 -10.09 1.84
N VAL A 591 -40.48 -11.13 2.08
CA VAL A 591 -40.15 -11.62 3.44
C VAL A 591 -39.45 -10.56 4.30
N ASN A 592 -38.69 -9.65 3.68
CA ASN A 592 -37.96 -8.58 4.35
C ASN A 592 -38.51 -7.19 4.03
N GLY A 593 -39.84 -7.10 3.84
CA GLY A 593 -40.58 -5.90 3.45
C GLY A 593 -40.11 -4.61 4.09
N ARG A 594 -40.28 -3.49 3.36
CA ARG A 594 -39.78 -2.19 3.79
C ARG A 594 -40.48 -1.73 5.06
N LYS A 595 -39.70 -1.37 6.09
CA LYS A 595 -40.20 -0.83 7.36
C LYS A 595 -40.56 0.65 7.19
N LEU A 596 -41.42 1.16 8.09
CA LEU A 596 -41.93 2.55 8.08
C LEU A 596 -40.80 3.62 8.03
N PHE A 597 -39.60 3.29 8.50
CA PHE A 597 -38.41 4.17 8.50
C PHE A 597 -37.35 3.83 7.44
N ASP A 598 -37.65 2.94 6.49
CA ASP A 598 -36.75 2.68 5.36
C ASP A 598 -36.87 3.81 4.31
N LEU A 599 -36.25 4.96 4.61
CA LEU A 599 -36.09 6.05 3.64
C LEU A 599 -35.12 5.61 2.53
N GLY A 600 -35.67 5.09 1.44
CA GLY A 600 -34.93 4.62 0.26
C GLY A 600 -34.40 3.18 0.37
N LYS A 601 -33.61 2.76 -0.63
CA LYS A 601 -33.14 1.36 -0.78
C LYS A 601 -31.99 0.95 0.18
N GLY A 602 -31.41 1.91 0.91
CA GLY A 602 -30.17 1.71 1.67
C GLY A 602 -30.28 0.71 2.82
N ASN A 603 -31.31 0.83 3.66
CA ASN A 603 -31.49 -0.04 4.83
C ASN A 603 -31.85 -1.49 4.44
N VAL A 604 -32.68 -1.66 3.43
CA VAL A 604 -33.04 -2.98 2.88
C VAL A 604 -31.81 -3.67 2.27
N SER A 605 -31.03 -2.93 1.48
CA SER A 605 -29.78 -3.41 0.89
C SER A 605 -28.75 -3.85 1.95
N LYS A 606 -28.59 -3.06 3.04
CA LYS A 606 -27.72 -3.43 4.16
C LYS A 606 -28.18 -4.73 4.84
N ARG A 607 -29.49 -4.90 5.09
CA ARG A 607 -30.05 -6.12 5.68
C ARG A 607 -29.85 -7.34 4.79
N TYR A 608 -30.12 -7.22 3.49
CA TYR A 608 -29.87 -8.31 2.53
C TYR A 608 -28.37 -8.67 2.46
N THR A 609 -27.49 -7.67 2.34
CA THR A 609 -26.05 -7.89 2.17
C THR A 609 -25.42 -8.64 3.34
N HIS A 610 -25.84 -8.37 4.59
CA HIS A 610 -25.27 -9.04 5.76
C HIS A 610 -26.08 -10.25 6.23
N ASN A 611 -27.35 -10.38 5.83
CA ASN A 611 -28.26 -11.36 6.43
C ASN A 611 -29.13 -12.17 5.44
N ALA A 612 -28.78 -12.24 4.15
CA ALA A 612 -29.60 -12.96 3.16
C ALA A 612 -29.84 -14.44 3.50
N GLY A 613 -28.86 -15.12 4.10
CA GLY A 613 -29.00 -16.54 4.50
C GLY A 613 -30.13 -16.76 5.50
N ASP A 614 -30.19 -15.96 6.57
CA ASP A 614 -31.27 -16.05 7.56
C ASP A 614 -32.61 -15.59 6.99
N LEU A 615 -32.63 -14.58 6.12
CA LEU A 615 -33.85 -14.14 5.45
C LEU A 615 -34.44 -15.24 4.56
N ILE A 616 -33.59 -15.97 3.82
CA ILE A 616 -34.03 -17.07 2.97
C ILE A 616 -34.52 -18.25 3.82
N ARG A 617 -33.79 -18.60 4.88
CA ARG A 617 -34.24 -19.62 5.84
C ARG A 617 -35.59 -19.27 6.46
N ALA A 618 -35.76 -18.03 6.91
CA ALA A 618 -37.02 -17.54 7.48
C ALA A 618 -38.17 -17.55 6.47
N GLY A 619 -37.88 -17.34 5.18
CA GLY A 619 -38.89 -17.44 4.11
C GLY A 619 -39.38 -18.87 3.91
N PHE A 620 -38.47 -19.86 3.85
CA PHE A 620 -38.85 -21.27 3.75
C PHE A 620 -39.50 -21.82 5.02
N ALA A 621 -39.09 -21.35 6.20
CA ALA A 621 -39.68 -21.73 7.49
C ALA A 621 -41.17 -21.36 7.63
N GLN A 622 -41.69 -20.45 6.78
CA GLN A 622 -43.11 -20.13 6.70
C GLN A 622 -43.93 -21.14 5.88
N GLY A 623 -43.34 -22.28 5.48
CA GLY A 623 -43.99 -23.31 4.66
C GLY A 623 -44.18 -22.90 3.20
N ARG A 624 -43.45 -21.87 2.72
CA ARG A 624 -43.55 -21.36 1.35
C ARG A 624 -42.48 -22.02 0.48
N ASP A 625 -42.89 -22.61 -0.64
CA ASP A 625 -41.94 -23.16 -1.61
C ASP A 625 -41.30 -22.11 -2.53
N ALA A 626 -41.94 -20.96 -2.67
CA ALA A 626 -41.37 -19.80 -3.35
C ALA A 626 -41.89 -18.51 -2.69
N PHE A 627 -41.04 -17.48 -2.62
CA PHE A 627 -41.39 -16.20 -2.02
C PHE A 627 -40.55 -15.06 -2.60
N TYR A 628 -41.09 -13.85 -2.57
CA TYR A 628 -40.35 -12.67 -3.01
C TYR A 628 -39.43 -12.14 -1.91
N LEU A 629 -38.24 -11.68 -2.29
CA LEU A 629 -37.24 -11.10 -1.40
C LEU A 629 -36.72 -9.79 -2.00
N ASP A 630 -36.74 -8.70 -1.24
CA ASP A 630 -36.15 -7.43 -1.66
C ASP A 630 -34.63 -7.50 -1.43
N THR A 631 -33.88 -7.57 -2.53
CA THR A 631 -32.40 -7.63 -2.53
C THR A 631 -31.76 -6.27 -2.26
N GLY A 632 -32.56 -5.21 -2.13
CA GLY A 632 -32.13 -3.81 -2.11
C GLY A 632 -31.94 -3.21 -3.51
N GLU A 633 -31.75 -4.03 -4.54
CA GLU A 633 -31.71 -3.59 -5.94
C GLU A 633 -33.07 -3.78 -6.61
N ASP A 634 -33.61 -4.98 -6.48
CA ASP A 634 -34.87 -5.44 -7.06
C ASP A 634 -35.58 -6.43 -6.11
N VAL A 635 -36.88 -6.65 -6.33
CA VAL A 635 -37.62 -7.72 -5.67
C VAL A 635 -37.50 -8.97 -6.54
N GLU A 636 -36.80 -9.98 -6.04
CA GLU A 636 -36.54 -11.22 -6.76
C GLU A 636 -37.28 -12.39 -6.13
N LEU A 637 -37.72 -13.34 -6.95
CA LEU A 637 -38.36 -14.56 -6.50
C LEU A 637 -37.29 -15.54 -6.02
N ILE A 638 -37.33 -15.91 -4.75
CA ILE A 638 -36.56 -17.03 -4.20
C ILE A 638 -37.41 -18.29 -4.36
N ALA A 639 -36.92 -19.23 -5.18
CA ALA A 639 -37.60 -20.50 -5.45
C ALA A 639 -36.89 -21.65 -4.73
N GLY A 640 -37.67 -22.55 -4.15
CA GLY A 640 -37.18 -23.74 -3.48
C GLY A 640 -36.62 -24.80 -4.45
N PRO A 641 -35.85 -25.78 -3.92
CA PRO A 641 -35.22 -26.86 -4.69
C PRO A 641 -36.19 -27.67 -5.56
N LYS A 642 -37.48 -27.77 -5.20
CA LYS A 642 -38.48 -28.50 -5.99
C LYS A 642 -38.63 -27.96 -7.43
N TYR A 643 -38.39 -26.65 -7.62
CA TYR A 643 -38.47 -26.01 -8.94
C TYR A 643 -37.19 -26.12 -9.77
N VAL A 644 -36.08 -26.61 -9.20
CA VAL A 644 -34.78 -26.70 -9.89
C VAL A 644 -34.87 -27.54 -11.16
N LYS A 645 -35.55 -28.69 -11.10
CA LYS A 645 -35.68 -29.59 -12.25
C LYS A 645 -36.52 -28.96 -13.37
N ALA A 646 -37.66 -28.37 -13.02
CA ALA A 646 -38.58 -27.73 -13.96
C ALA A 646 -37.94 -26.51 -14.64
N ILE A 647 -37.35 -25.60 -13.84
CA ILE A 647 -36.73 -24.37 -14.37
C ILE A 647 -35.41 -24.64 -15.08
N GLY A 648 -34.64 -25.63 -14.64
CA GLY A 648 -33.27 -25.86 -15.09
C GLY A 648 -33.10 -26.08 -16.59
N ASN A 649 -34.08 -26.74 -17.23
CA ASN A 649 -34.05 -27.11 -18.65
C ASN A 649 -35.08 -26.38 -19.52
N ASP A 650 -35.93 -25.54 -18.92
CA ASP A 650 -36.98 -24.84 -19.64
C ASP A 650 -36.43 -23.55 -20.27
N LYS A 651 -36.55 -23.47 -21.61
CA LYS A 651 -36.05 -22.36 -22.44
C LYS A 651 -36.73 -21.02 -22.15
N ARG A 652 -37.91 -21.04 -21.52
CA ARG A 652 -38.62 -19.83 -21.07
C ARG A 652 -37.87 -19.13 -19.94
N PHE A 653 -36.91 -19.78 -19.30
CA PHE A 653 -36.05 -19.17 -18.27
C PHE A 653 -34.63 -18.94 -18.79
N SER A 654 -34.16 -17.68 -18.76
CA SER A 654 -32.85 -17.30 -19.32
C SER A 654 -31.87 -16.83 -18.24
N PHE A 655 -30.72 -17.48 -18.13
CA PHE A 655 -29.59 -16.97 -17.34
C PHE A 655 -28.90 -15.76 -18.02
N PRO A 656 -28.59 -15.77 -19.33
CA PRO A 656 -27.96 -14.61 -19.98
C PRO A 656 -28.74 -13.31 -19.81
N LYS A 657 -30.07 -13.35 -19.98
CA LYS A 657 -30.91 -12.16 -19.78
C LYS A 657 -31.01 -11.72 -18.32
N TYR A 658 -30.93 -12.67 -17.37
CA TYR A 658 -30.81 -12.31 -15.96
C TYR A 658 -29.51 -11.54 -15.70
N ASN A 659 -28.38 -12.03 -16.21
CA ASN A 659 -27.08 -11.41 -16.00
C ASN A 659 -26.98 -10.02 -16.66
N GLU A 660 -27.53 -9.89 -17.87
CA GLU A 660 -27.66 -8.61 -18.59
C GLU A 660 -28.45 -7.60 -17.76
N ALA A 661 -29.60 -8.01 -17.21
CA ALA A 661 -30.44 -7.15 -16.37
C ALA A 661 -29.79 -6.74 -15.02
N ARG A 662 -28.79 -7.49 -14.55
CA ARG A 662 -28.10 -7.26 -13.26
C ARG A 662 -26.81 -6.46 -13.40
N SER A 663 -26.20 -6.46 -14.59
CA SER A 663 -24.84 -5.97 -14.76
C SER A 663 -24.74 -4.65 -15.52
N TYR A 664 -25.85 -3.92 -15.68
CA TYR A 664 -25.88 -2.62 -16.37
C TYR A 664 -25.32 -2.68 -17.79
N ALA A 665 -25.58 -3.78 -18.50
CA ALA A 665 -25.06 -4.07 -19.84
C ALA A 665 -25.53 -3.06 -20.91
N GLU A 666 -26.54 -2.24 -20.58
CA GLU A 666 -27.00 -1.09 -21.36
C GLU A 666 -25.96 0.04 -21.46
N LEU A 667 -24.94 0.05 -20.60
CA LEU A 667 -23.90 1.06 -20.59
C LEU A 667 -22.87 0.80 -21.70
N ASP A 668 -22.43 1.88 -22.35
CA ASP A 668 -21.43 1.82 -23.41
C ASP A 668 -20.18 1.07 -22.94
N ARG A 669 -19.71 0.10 -23.72
CA ARG A 669 -18.49 -0.69 -23.47
C ARG A 669 -18.46 -1.44 -22.12
N PHE A 670 -19.60 -1.63 -21.47
CA PHE A 670 -19.79 -2.52 -20.32
C PHE A 670 -20.23 -3.92 -20.77
N ASP A 671 -19.61 -4.42 -21.85
CA ASP A 671 -20.14 -5.50 -22.68
C ASP A 671 -19.98 -6.90 -22.05
N ILE A 672 -19.17 -7.01 -21.00
CA ILE A 672 -18.76 -8.28 -20.35
C ILE A 672 -19.98 -9.08 -19.85
N ALA A 673 -21.09 -8.39 -19.59
CA ALA A 673 -22.30 -8.98 -19.07
C ALA A 673 -23.49 -8.93 -20.03
N ARG A 674 -23.28 -8.53 -21.29
CA ARG A 674 -24.30 -8.63 -22.32
C ARG A 674 -24.68 -10.10 -22.53
N SER A 675 -25.95 -10.34 -22.84
CA SER A 675 -26.47 -11.68 -23.13
C SER A 675 -25.74 -12.35 -24.31
N GLU A 676 -25.19 -11.55 -25.21
CA GLU A 676 -24.35 -11.96 -26.33
C GLU A 676 -23.13 -12.79 -25.90
N PHE A 677 -22.55 -12.54 -24.71
CA PHE A 677 -21.35 -13.24 -24.23
C PHE A 677 -21.66 -14.32 -23.19
N THR A 678 -22.56 -14.03 -22.25
CA THR A 678 -23.02 -15.04 -21.26
C THR A 678 -23.85 -16.16 -21.89
N GLY A 679 -24.41 -15.92 -23.08
CA GLY A 679 -25.10 -16.87 -23.93
C GLY A 679 -24.39 -17.16 -25.24
N ASP A 680 -23.11 -16.77 -25.41
CA ASP A 680 -22.38 -16.97 -26.66
C ASP A 680 -22.29 -18.46 -27.00
N LYS A 681 -22.98 -18.84 -28.08
CA LYS A 681 -23.05 -20.24 -28.51
C LYS A 681 -21.68 -20.78 -28.90
N HIS A 682 -20.82 -19.98 -29.53
CA HIS A 682 -19.50 -20.39 -29.98
C HIS A 682 -18.54 -20.56 -28.82
N LEU A 683 -18.53 -19.64 -27.84
CA LEU A 683 -17.75 -19.78 -26.62
C LEU A 683 -18.21 -21.00 -25.81
N ILE A 684 -19.52 -21.17 -25.61
CA ILE A 684 -20.07 -22.32 -24.90
C ILE A 684 -19.73 -23.63 -25.63
N LEU A 685 -19.78 -23.65 -26.97
CA LEU A 685 -19.42 -24.82 -27.78
C LEU A 685 -17.92 -25.12 -27.69
N ALA A 686 -17.07 -24.10 -27.71
CA ALA A 686 -15.63 -24.26 -27.52
C ALA A 686 -15.31 -24.84 -26.13
N LEU A 687 -15.96 -24.35 -25.07
CA LEU A 687 -15.75 -24.85 -23.69
C LEU A 687 -16.33 -26.25 -23.47
N LYS A 688 -17.59 -26.50 -23.85
CA LYS A 688 -18.26 -27.80 -23.65
C LYS A 688 -17.78 -28.88 -24.62
N GLY A 689 -17.37 -28.48 -25.83
CA GLY A 689 -16.94 -29.39 -26.88
C GLY A 689 -15.42 -29.53 -26.91
N LYS A 690 -14.74 -28.54 -27.49
CA LYS A 690 -13.31 -28.61 -27.82
C LYS A 690 -12.43 -28.73 -26.57
N LEU A 691 -12.58 -27.84 -25.59
CA LEU A 691 -11.81 -27.88 -24.34
C LEU A 691 -12.04 -29.20 -23.57
N THR A 692 -13.28 -29.69 -23.53
CA THR A 692 -13.61 -30.95 -22.85
C THR A 692 -13.01 -32.17 -23.57
N GLN A 693 -12.97 -32.16 -24.91
CA GLN A 693 -12.34 -33.22 -25.71
C GLN A 693 -10.81 -33.21 -25.56
N SER A 694 -10.21 -32.03 -25.46
CA SER A 694 -8.76 -31.84 -25.34
C SER A 694 -8.22 -32.01 -23.92
N LEU A 695 -9.04 -32.40 -22.93
CA LEU A 695 -8.60 -32.55 -21.53
C LEU A 695 -7.39 -33.47 -21.38
N GLY A 696 -7.30 -34.53 -22.19
CA GLY A 696 -6.15 -35.44 -22.15
C GLY A 696 -4.84 -34.80 -22.59
N ASP A 697 -4.90 -33.94 -23.61
CA ASP A 697 -3.73 -33.28 -24.20
C ASP A 697 -3.22 -32.12 -23.31
N ILE A 698 -4.06 -31.58 -22.42
CA ILE A 698 -3.70 -30.46 -21.55
C ILE A 698 -3.21 -30.87 -20.15
N VAL A 699 -3.43 -32.11 -19.69
CA VAL A 699 -3.05 -32.53 -18.32
C VAL A 699 -1.56 -32.35 -18.07
N LEU A 700 -0.72 -32.87 -18.96
CA LEU A 700 0.73 -32.80 -18.81
C LEU A 700 1.23 -31.33 -18.87
N PRO A 701 0.85 -30.50 -19.88
CA PRO A 701 1.19 -29.08 -19.88
C PRO A 701 0.75 -28.31 -18.63
N LEU A 702 -0.44 -28.61 -18.10
CA LEU A 702 -0.92 -28.00 -16.86
C LEU A 702 -0.13 -28.47 -15.65
N SER A 703 0.32 -29.72 -15.62
CA SER A 703 1.10 -30.29 -14.53
C SER A 703 2.47 -29.63 -14.45
N GLU A 704 3.16 -29.51 -15.59
CA GLU A 704 4.43 -28.80 -15.70
C GLU A 704 4.29 -27.34 -15.23
N GLU A 705 3.24 -26.66 -15.68
CA GLU A 705 2.96 -25.29 -15.30
C GLU A 705 2.59 -25.17 -13.82
N THR A 706 1.87 -26.14 -13.26
CA THR A 706 1.51 -26.19 -11.82
C THR A 706 2.76 -26.35 -10.97
N SER A 707 3.64 -27.27 -11.35
CA SER A 707 4.93 -27.46 -10.68
C SER A 707 5.75 -26.16 -10.70
N ALA A 708 5.85 -25.50 -11.85
CA ALA A 708 6.58 -24.24 -12.00
C ALA A 708 5.92 -23.08 -11.23
N ALA A 709 4.60 -22.98 -11.26
CA ALA A 709 3.82 -21.96 -10.56
C ALA A 709 3.92 -22.14 -9.05
N LEU A 710 3.74 -23.34 -8.50
CA LEU A 710 3.95 -23.61 -7.07
C LEU A 710 5.38 -23.33 -6.68
N LYS A 711 6.35 -23.73 -7.49
CA LYS A 711 7.74 -23.37 -7.24
C LYS A 711 7.89 -21.85 -7.15
N THR A 712 7.33 -21.08 -8.07
CA THR A 712 7.45 -19.61 -8.09
C THR A 712 6.68 -18.92 -6.96
N HIS A 713 5.45 -19.33 -6.71
CA HIS A 713 4.52 -18.66 -5.78
C HIS A 713 4.67 -19.15 -4.33
N TRP A 714 5.16 -20.37 -4.11
CA TRP A 714 5.26 -21.01 -2.78
C TRP A 714 6.72 -21.33 -2.37
N THR A 715 7.61 -21.81 -3.25
CA THR A 715 8.99 -22.19 -2.83
C THR A 715 10.03 -21.09 -3.08
N ASP A 716 10.25 -20.74 -4.35
CA ASP A 716 11.18 -19.72 -4.84
C ASP A 716 10.65 -18.31 -4.59
N ARG A 717 9.66 -18.16 -3.69
CA ARG A 717 8.94 -16.92 -3.43
C ARG A 717 9.99 -15.81 -3.23
N PRO A 718 10.08 -14.84 -4.15
CA PRO A 718 10.72 -13.59 -3.83
C PRO A 718 9.91 -13.03 -2.66
N GLY A 719 10.55 -12.72 -1.54
CA GLY A 719 9.85 -12.14 -0.40
C GLY A 719 8.92 -11.03 -0.89
N GLU A 720 7.63 -11.11 -0.56
CA GLU A 720 6.66 -10.08 -0.92
C GLU A 720 7.08 -8.78 -0.25
N ILE A 721 7.75 -7.92 -1.03
CA ILE A 721 7.97 -6.51 -0.76
C ILE A 721 7.31 -5.74 -1.89
N ALA A 722 6.51 -4.75 -1.52
CA ALA A 722 6.12 -3.67 -2.41
C ALA A 722 7.37 -2.88 -2.84
N SER A 723 8.01 -3.28 -3.93
CA SER A 723 8.77 -2.45 -4.89
C SER A 723 9.70 -3.37 -5.69
N GLY A 724 9.53 -3.37 -7.00
CA GLY A 724 10.09 -4.40 -7.87
C GLY A 724 11.60 -4.34 -8.00
N TRP A 725 12.29 -5.39 -7.53
CA TRP A 725 13.50 -5.98 -8.11
C TRP A 725 13.53 -7.48 -7.75
N ARG A 726 13.82 -8.35 -8.73
CA ARG A 726 13.77 -9.82 -8.61
C ARG A 726 15.06 -10.35 -7.96
N LEU A 727 14.96 -11.01 -6.81
CA LEU A 727 16.00 -11.91 -6.26
C LEU A 727 15.32 -13.23 -5.87
N PHE A 728 15.77 -14.32 -6.49
CA PHE A 728 15.27 -15.67 -6.24
C PHE A 728 15.87 -16.19 -4.93
N ASN A 729 15.04 -16.51 -3.94
CA ASN A 729 15.47 -17.18 -2.71
C ASN A 729 15.65 -18.68 -3.02
N THR A 730 16.88 -19.13 -3.25
CA THR A 730 17.16 -20.53 -3.63
C THR A 730 17.35 -21.48 -2.44
N ASN A 731 17.29 -21.00 -1.18
CA ASN A 731 17.54 -21.83 0.00
C ASN A 731 16.28 -22.20 0.81
N ALA A 732 15.07 -21.74 0.42
CA ALA A 732 13.81 -22.05 1.10
C ALA A 732 13.24 -23.46 0.81
N GLN A 733 14.06 -24.42 0.39
CA GLN A 733 13.57 -25.72 -0.11
C GLN A 733 13.13 -26.71 0.98
N SER A 734 13.26 -26.40 2.28
CA SER A 734 12.92 -27.38 3.34
C SER A 734 12.28 -26.85 4.63
N ASP A 735 12.07 -25.55 4.84
CA ASP A 735 11.55 -25.01 6.12
C ASP A 735 10.11 -24.50 6.06
N TRP A 736 9.39 -24.59 7.19
CA TRP A 736 8.03 -24.07 7.34
C TRP A 736 8.00 -22.55 7.21
N HIS A 737 7.09 -22.01 6.40
CA HIS A 737 6.89 -20.58 6.25
C HIS A 737 5.42 -20.22 5.96
N LYS A 738 5.02 -18.99 6.29
CA LYS A 738 3.64 -18.50 6.16
C LYS A 738 3.36 -17.95 4.75
N ILE A 739 2.19 -18.25 4.21
CA ILE A 739 1.70 -17.67 2.95
C ILE A 739 0.26 -17.14 3.06
N PRO A 740 -0.07 -16.03 2.37
CA PRO A 740 -1.46 -15.60 2.16
C PRO A 740 -2.11 -16.55 1.14
N LEU A 741 -2.90 -17.51 1.63
CA LEU A 741 -3.35 -18.64 0.83
C LEU A 741 -4.19 -18.22 -0.37
N ARG A 742 -5.23 -17.40 -0.14
CA ARG A 742 -6.15 -16.96 -1.21
C ARG A 742 -5.42 -16.25 -2.35
N ASN A 743 -4.46 -15.37 -2.02
CA ASN A 743 -3.73 -14.57 -3.00
C ASN A 743 -2.83 -15.45 -3.87
N THR A 744 -2.03 -16.32 -3.25
CA THR A 744 -1.11 -17.20 -3.98
C THR A 744 -1.84 -18.21 -4.88
N ILE A 745 -2.92 -18.82 -4.38
CA ILE A 745 -3.75 -19.73 -5.17
C ILE A 745 -4.42 -18.99 -6.33
N THR A 746 -4.87 -17.75 -6.13
CA THR A 746 -5.46 -16.94 -7.22
C THR A 746 -4.45 -16.68 -8.33
N SER A 747 -3.23 -16.25 -7.99
CA SER A 747 -2.16 -16.03 -8.97
C SER A 747 -1.75 -17.30 -9.71
N LEU A 748 -1.68 -18.43 -8.99
CA LEU A 748 -1.40 -19.75 -9.56
C LEU A 748 -2.49 -20.16 -10.57
N VAL A 749 -3.76 -20.05 -10.20
CA VAL A 749 -4.87 -20.44 -11.09
C VAL A 749 -4.95 -19.52 -12.31
N PHE A 750 -4.68 -18.21 -12.18
CA PHE A 750 -4.62 -17.33 -13.34
C PHE A 750 -3.58 -17.82 -14.36
N GLN A 751 -2.37 -18.15 -13.89
CA GLN A 751 -1.31 -18.66 -14.74
C GLN A 751 -1.69 -19.99 -15.43
N LEU A 752 -2.32 -20.92 -14.71
CA LEU A 752 -2.77 -22.21 -15.25
C LEU A 752 -3.90 -22.09 -16.26
N SER A 753 -4.96 -21.37 -15.93
CA SER A 753 -6.09 -21.13 -16.82
C SER A 753 -5.63 -20.47 -18.13
N TYR A 754 -4.71 -19.49 -18.07
CA TYR A 754 -4.20 -18.86 -19.28
C TYR A 754 -3.19 -19.69 -20.07
N ARG A 755 -2.54 -20.70 -19.47
CA ARG A 755 -1.73 -21.67 -20.21
C ARG A 755 -2.56 -22.42 -21.25
N VAL A 756 -3.83 -22.66 -20.94
CA VAL A 756 -4.81 -23.34 -21.80
C VAL A 756 -5.56 -22.36 -22.69
N PHE A 757 -5.92 -21.18 -22.18
CA PHE A 757 -6.68 -20.21 -22.97
C PHE A 757 -5.85 -19.46 -24.00
N LEU A 758 -4.61 -19.08 -23.66
CA LEU A 758 -3.76 -18.18 -24.47
C LEU A 758 -2.40 -18.79 -24.81
N GLY A 759 -2.11 -20.01 -24.35
CA GLY A 759 -0.84 -20.69 -24.58
C GLY A 759 0.31 -20.19 -23.69
N LYS A 760 1.51 -20.74 -23.94
CA LYS A 760 2.72 -20.51 -23.12
C LYS A 760 3.25 -19.07 -23.16
N GLU A 761 2.96 -18.35 -24.24
CA GLU A 761 3.48 -17.00 -24.49
C GLU A 761 2.89 -15.98 -23.51
N LEU A 762 1.57 -16.03 -23.28
CA LEU A 762 0.87 -15.05 -22.44
C LEU A 762 0.56 -15.54 -21.02
N CYS A 763 0.63 -16.84 -20.74
CA CYS A 763 0.32 -17.36 -19.41
C CYS A 763 1.27 -16.88 -18.31
N ARG A 764 2.45 -16.38 -18.69
CA ARG A 764 3.46 -15.77 -17.79
C ARG A 764 3.70 -14.29 -18.07
N ASP A 765 2.96 -13.64 -18.98
CA ASP A 765 3.15 -12.21 -19.27
C ASP A 765 2.58 -11.39 -18.09
N PRO A 766 3.43 -10.65 -17.35
CA PRO A 766 2.99 -9.88 -16.18
C PRO A 766 1.98 -8.77 -16.54
N ARG A 767 2.01 -8.25 -17.77
CA ARG A 767 1.04 -7.24 -18.24
C ARG A 767 -0.35 -7.86 -18.33
N TRP A 768 -0.47 -9.04 -18.92
CA TRP A 768 -1.74 -9.74 -19.05
C TRP A 768 -2.27 -10.22 -17.69
N LEU A 769 -1.40 -10.81 -16.86
CA LEU A 769 -1.78 -11.32 -15.54
C LEU A 769 -2.27 -10.18 -14.62
N ASN A 770 -1.55 -9.05 -14.57
CA ASN A 770 -1.95 -7.89 -13.76
C ASN A 770 -3.24 -7.23 -14.30
N LEU A 771 -3.34 -7.08 -15.62
CA LEU A 771 -4.55 -6.57 -16.26
C LEU A 771 -5.77 -7.43 -15.92
N SER A 772 -5.66 -8.75 -16.08
CA SER A 772 -6.74 -9.71 -15.80
C SER A 772 -7.22 -9.65 -14.35
N GLN A 773 -6.27 -9.62 -13.40
CA GLN A 773 -6.59 -9.58 -11.98
C GLN A 773 -7.27 -8.26 -11.60
N THR A 774 -6.74 -7.13 -12.08
CA THR A 774 -7.28 -5.80 -11.78
C THR A 774 -8.64 -5.59 -12.45
N TYR A 775 -8.80 -6.04 -13.70
CA TYR A 775 -10.04 -5.94 -14.46
C TYR A 775 -11.22 -6.59 -13.73
N ALA A 776 -11.05 -7.82 -13.23
CA ALA A 776 -12.11 -8.52 -12.50
C ALA A 776 -12.59 -7.74 -11.26
N VAL A 777 -11.66 -7.12 -10.52
CA VAL A 777 -11.97 -6.29 -9.35
C VAL A 777 -12.72 -5.03 -9.74
N ASP A 778 -12.30 -4.35 -10.82
CA ASP A 778 -12.94 -3.11 -11.27
C ASP A 778 -14.36 -3.32 -11.80
N VAL A 779 -14.67 -4.47 -12.41
CA VAL A 779 -16.04 -4.81 -12.83
C VAL A 779 -16.96 -4.82 -11.61
N ILE A 780 -16.56 -5.53 -10.56
CA ILE A 780 -17.35 -5.63 -9.32
C ILE A 780 -17.47 -4.25 -8.65
N ALA A 781 -16.38 -3.47 -8.60
CA ALA A 781 -16.39 -2.13 -8.04
C ALA A 781 -17.30 -1.17 -8.84
N ALA A 782 -17.29 -1.24 -10.17
CA ALA A 782 -18.16 -0.44 -11.04
C ALA A 782 -19.64 -0.80 -10.85
N ILE A 783 -19.98 -2.10 -10.80
CA ILE A 783 -21.35 -2.56 -10.53
C ILE A 783 -21.83 -2.03 -9.16
N ASN A 784 -21.03 -2.20 -8.11
CA ASN A 784 -21.41 -1.74 -6.77
C ASN A 784 -21.57 -0.20 -6.70
N ALA A 785 -20.72 0.56 -7.41
CA ALA A 785 -20.79 2.02 -7.47
C ALA A 785 -21.99 2.55 -8.29
N LEU A 786 -22.45 1.79 -9.30
CA LEU A 786 -23.61 2.14 -10.12
C LEU A 786 -24.95 1.73 -9.49
N ARG A 787 -24.95 0.71 -8.61
CA ARG A 787 -26.14 0.19 -7.93
C ARG A 787 -27.07 1.25 -7.32
N PRO A 788 -26.61 2.28 -6.59
CA PRO A 788 -27.51 3.26 -5.99
C PRO A 788 -28.18 4.22 -7.00
N TRP A 789 -27.75 4.24 -8.27
CA TRP A 789 -28.23 5.21 -9.25
C TRP A 789 -29.42 4.68 -10.09
N PRO A 790 -30.47 5.50 -10.33
CA PRO A 790 -31.57 5.16 -11.23
C PRO A 790 -31.11 4.89 -12.68
N LYS A 791 -31.76 3.96 -13.38
CA LYS A 791 -31.41 3.53 -14.76
C LYS A 791 -31.06 4.68 -15.72
N PRO A 792 -31.87 5.76 -15.85
CA PRO A 792 -31.57 6.85 -16.80
C PRO A 792 -30.29 7.64 -16.47
N LEU A 793 -29.86 7.66 -15.20
CA LEU A 793 -28.68 8.40 -14.77
C LEU A 793 -27.38 7.61 -14.88
N ARG A 794 -27.44 6.28 -14.93
CA ARG A 794 -26.27 5.42 -14.95
C ARG A 794 -25.30 5.75 -16.09
N PRO A 795 -25.74 6.01 -17.35
CA PRO A 795 -24.82 6.39 -18.42
C PRO A 795 -24.05 7.68 -18.14
N MET A 796 -24.71 8.66 -17.53
CA MET A 796 -24.09 9.93 -17.18
C MET A 796 -23.09 9.74 -16.04
N VAL A 797 -23.48 9.03 -14.98
CA VAL A 797 -22.67 8.82 -13.79
C VAL A 797 -21.46 7.91 -14.06
N ALA A 798 -21.64 6.84 -14.83
CA ALA A 798 -20.60 5.87 -15.15
C ALA A 798 -19.35 6.55 -15.71
N ARG A 799 -19.52 7.55 -16.59
CA ARG A 799 -18.44 8.35 -17.19
C ARG A 799 -17.58 9.11 -16.19
N PHE A 800 -18.02 9.28 -14.95
CA PHE A 800 -17.28 9.92 -13.86
C PHE A 800 -16.71 8.93 -12.84
N LEU A 801 -17.15 7.67 -12.86
CA LEU A 801 -16.66 6.65 -11.93
C LEU A 801 -15.28 6.14 -12.34
N ARG A 802 -14.33 6.18 -11.39
CA ARG A 802 -12.95 5.72 -11.60
C ARG A 802 -12.86 4.24 -12.02
N PRO A 803 -13.55 3.27 -11.38
CA PRO A 803 -13.51 1.87 -11.82
C PRO A 803 -14.01 1.71 -13.26
N TYR A 804 -15.09 2.41 -13.63
CA TYR A 804 -15.64 2.37 -14.99
C TYR A 804 -14.65 2.95 -16.02
N ARG A 805 -14.01 4.09 -15.73
CA ARG A 805 -12.94 4.63 -16.59
C ARG A 805 -11.75 3.69 -16.72
N HIS A 806 -11.40 2.98 -15.65
CA HIS A 806 -10.32 2.01 -15.69
C HIS A 806 -10.67 0.80 -16.56
N LEU A 807 -11.92 0.30 -16.52
CA LEU A 807 -12.39 -0.75 -17.43
C LEU A 807 -12.29 -0.36 -18.90
N LEU A 808 -12.59 0.91 -19.24
CA LEU A 808 -12.45 1.41 -20.61
C LEU A 808 -10.99 1.36 -21.09
N ARG A 809 -10.04 1.74 -20.23
CA ARG A 809 -8.59 1.66 -20.53
C ARG A 809 -8.10 0.22 -20.56
N ALA A 810 -8.53 -0.60 -19.60
CA ALA A 810 -8.13 -1.98 -19.49
C ALA A 810 -8.50 -2.79 -20.74
N ARG A 811 -9.64 -2.47 -21.38
CA ARG A 811 -10.00 -3.06 -22.67
C ARG A 811 -9.03 -2.66 -23.78
N GLN A 812 -8.62 -1.40 -23.86
CA GLN A 812 -7.64 -0.95 -24.85
C GLN A 812 -6.30 -1.68 -24.65
N THR A 813 -5.83 -1.76 -23.40
CA THR A 813 -4.61 -2.52 -23.07
C THR A 813 -4.76 -4.02 -23.38
N ALA A 814 -5.94 -4.61 -23.14
CA ALA A 814 -6.21 -6.00 -23.51
C ALA A 814 -6.11 -6.19 -25.03
N GLN A 815 -6.62 -5.24 -25.82
CA GLN A 815 -6.52 -5.26 -27.27
C GLN A 815 -5.06 -5.20 -27.73
N GLU A 816 -4.25 -4.32 -27.14
CA GLU A 816 -2.82 -4.17 -27.45
C GLU A 816 -2.03 -5.45 -27.15
N ILE A 817 -2.36 -6.15 -26.06
CA ILE A 817 -1.69 -7.39 -25.66
C ILE A 817 -2.16 -8.59 -26.51
N LEU A 818 -3.47 -8.74 -26.69
CA LEU A 818 -4.05 -9.96 -27.26
C LEU A 818 -4.06 -9.95 -28.79
N SER A 819 -4.28 -8.81 -29.46
CA SER A 819 -4.46 -8.79 -30.92
C SER A 819 -3.26 -9.39 -31.68
N PRO A 820 -2.00 -9.03 -31.37
CA PRO A 820 -0.85 -9.60 -32.08
C PRO A 820 -0.75 -11.11 -31.91
N VAL A 821 -1.08 -11.63 -30.72
CA VAL A 821 -1.04 -13.07 -30.42
C VAL A 821 -2.16 -13.81 -31.13
N ILE A 822 -3.36 -13.23 -31.16
CA ILE A 822 -4.52 -13.78 -31.87
C ILE A 822 -4.25 -13.86 -33.37
N GLU A 823 -3.72 -12.79 -33.97
CA GLU A 823 -3.40 -12.73 -35.40
C GLU A 823 -2.32 -13.76 -35.77
N LYS A 824 -1.22 -13.80 -35.01
CA LYS A 824 -0.17 -14.80 -35.17
C LYS A 824 -0.71 -16.23 -35.05
N ARG A 825 -1.52 -16.51 -34.02
CA ARG A 825 -2.10 -17.85 -33.80
C ARG A 825 -3.07 -18.25 -34.91
N ARG A 826 -3.79 -17.30 -35.50
CA ARG A 826 -4.63 -17.53 -36.69
C ARG A 826 -3.81 -17.95 -37.90
N GLU A 827 -2.66 -17.35 -38.13
CA GLU A 827 -1.76 -17.74 -39.21
C GLU A 827 -1.18 -19.14 -38.98
N GLU A 828 -0.72 -19.41 -37.75
CA GLU A 828 -0.23 -20.73 -37.34
C GLU A 828 -1.32 -21.81 -37.50
N ASN A 829 -2.56 -21.53 -37.08
CA ASN A 829 -3.67 -22.46 -37.18
C ASN A 829 -4.08 -22.68 -38.65
N LYS A 830 -4.01 -21.67 -39.53
CA LYS A 830 -4.19 -21.85 -40.98
C LYS A 830 -3.11 -22.77 -41.56
N ALA A 831 -1.86 -22.62 -41.12
CA ALA A 831 -0.77 -23.50 -41.55
C ALA A 831 -0.94 -24.94 -41.04
N LYS A 832 -1.40 -25.13 -39.79
CA LYS A 832 -1.76 -26.43 -39.21
C LYS A 832 -2.92 -27.09 -39.93
N ALA A 833 -3.97 -26.34 -40.23
CA ALA A 833 -5.12 -26.82 -40.98
C ALA A 833 -4.73 -27.36 -42.38
N ARG A 834 -3.75 -26.72 -43.05
CA ARG A 834 -3.19 -27.23 -44.33
C ARG A 834 -2.43 -28.55 -44.18
N LYS A 835 -1.90 -28.84 -43.00
CA LYS A 835 -1.17 -30.07 -42.67
C LYS A 835 -2.06 -31.16 -42.03
N GLY A 836 -3.32 -30.84 -41.71
CA GLY A 836 -4.23 -31.74 -40.99
C GLY A 836 -3.99 -31.80 -39.47
N ASP A 837 -3.19 -30.88 -38.92
CA ASP A 837 -2.87 -30.82 -37.49
C ASP A 837 -4.02 -30.18 -36.68
N LYS A 838 -4.16 -30.58 -35.41
CA LYS A 838 -5.19 -30.03 -34.49
C LYS A 838 -4.83 -28.63 -33.99
N THR A 839 -5.85 -27.86 -33.61
CA THR A 839 -5.70 -26.60 -32.87
C THR A 839 -5.59 -26.87 -31.37
N ASP A 840 -4.69 -26.14 -30.70
CA ASP A 840 -4.20 -26.52 -29.37
C ASP A 840 -4.72 -25.63 -28.22
N ASP A 841 -5.43 -24.55 -28.52
CA ASP A 841 -5.86 -23.56 -27.53
C ASP A 841 -7.23 -22.94 -27.82
N LEU A 842 -7.74 -22.17 -26.86
CA LEU A 842 -9.06 -21.56 -26.96
C LEU A 842 -9.16 -20.52 -28.09
N ILE A 843 -8.05 -19.88 -28.49
CA ILE A 843 -8.01 -18.96 -29.64
C ILE A 843 -8.42 -19.72 -30.91
N GLY A 844 -7.80 -20.88 -31.18
CA GLY A 844 -8.13 -21.73 -32.32
C GLY A 844 -9.53 -22.32 -32.23
N TRP A 845 -9.92 -22.83 -31.06
CA TRP A 845 -11.23 -23.46 -30.87
C TRP A 845 -12.39 -22.49 -31.04
N LEU A 846 -12.23 -21.22 -30.67
CA LEU A 846 -13.23 -20.18 -30.88
C LEU A 846 -13.44 -19.89 -32.38
N ASP A 847 -12.36 -19.75 -33.14
CA ASP A 847 -12.42 -19.53 -34.59
C ASP A 847 -13.04 -20.74 -35.32
N GLU A 848 -12.68 -21.97 -34.93
CA GLU A 848 -13.30 -23.19 -35.47
C GLU A 848 -14.80 -23.25 -35.18
N CYS A 849 -15.21 -22.98 -33.93
CA CYS A 849 -16.61 -23.00 -33.54
C CYS A 849 -17.41 -21.88 -34.21
N ALA A 850 -16.76 -20.76 -34.56
CA ALA A 850 -17.35 -19.65 -35.31
C ALA A 850 -17.42 -19.90 -36.83
N GLY A 851 -16.78 -20.97 -37.34
CA GLY A 851 -16.68 -21.24 -38.77
C GLY A 851 -15.79 -20.24 -39.51
N GLY A 852 -14.84 -19.59 -38.83
CA GLY A 852 -14.04 -18.51 -39.39
C GLY A 852 -13.43 -17.61 -38.32
N CYS A 853 -13.45 -16.29 -38.54
CA CYS A 853 -12.91 -15.32 -37.59
C CYS A 853 -13.95 -15.01 -36.49
N TYR A 854 -13.70 -15.41 -35.25
CA TYR A 854 -14.48 -14.95 -34.11
C TYR A 854 -14.10 -13.49 -33.79
N GLY A 855 -15.01 -12.55 -34.06
CA GLY A 855 -14.71 -11.11 -34.03
C GLY A 855 -14.48 -10.50 -32.64
N SER A 856 -14.88 -11.19 -31.56
CA SER A 856 -14.90 -10.63 -30.19
C SER A 856 -13.96 -11.35 -29.20
N GLN A 857 -12.87 -11.95 -29.69
CA GLN A 857 -11.98 -12.78 -28.84
C GLN A 857 -11.43 -12.02 -27.62
N VAL A 858 -11.02 -10.75 -27.78
CA VAL A 858 -10.51 -9.93 -26.67
C VAL A 858 -11.53 -9.81 -25.54
N THR A 859 -12.79 -9.52 -25.89
CA THR A 859 -13.89 -9.45 -24.92
C THR A 859 -14.19 -10.80 -24.29
N ALA A 860 -14.11 -11.90 -25.05
CA ALA A 860 -14.30 -13.25 -24.52
C ALA A 860 -13.22 -13.62 -23.48
N PHE A 861 -11.95 -13.26 -23.71
CA PHE A 861 -10.89 -13.49 -22.72
C PHE A 861 -11.02 -12.59 -21.48
N LEU A 862 -11.48 -11.35 -21.65
CA LEU A 862 -11.84 -10.48 -20.52
C LEU A 862 -13.04 -10.99 -19.72
N PHE A 863 -13.99 -11.69 -20.36
CA PHE A 863 -15.07 -12.37 -19.65
C PHE A 863 -14.57 -13.61 -18.89
N LEU A 864 -13.73 -14.43 -19.53
CA LEU A 864 -13.15 -15.62 -18.91
C LEU A 864 -12.26 -15.28 -17.71
N SER A 865 -11.55 -14.15 -17.73
CA SER A 865 -10.76 -13.67 -16.59
C SER A 865 -11.60 -13.47 -15.32
N LEU A 866 -12.86 -13.07 -15.48
CA LEU A 866 -13.80 -12.84 -14.39
C LEU A 866 -14.35 -14.16 -13.82
N VAL A 867 -14.71 -15.12 -14.68
CA VAL A 867 -15.51 -16.29 -14.29
C VAL A 867 -14.73 -17.60 -14.12
N ALA A 868 -13.58 -17.75 -14.79
CA ALA A 868 -12.83 -19.01 -14.80
C ALA A 868 -11.90 -19.15 -13.58
N THR A 869 -11.27 -18.06 -13.15
CA THR A 869 -10.18 -18.13 -12.16
C THR A 869 -10.69 -18.11 -10.71
N HIS A 870 -11.54 -17.16 -10.36
CA HIS A 870 -11.85 -16.89 -8.96
C HIS A 870 -12.59 -18.03 -8.25
N THR A 871 -13.45 -18.75 -8.97
CA THR A 871 -14.25 -19.87 -8.45
C THR A 871 -13.39 -21.11 -8.18
N VAL A 872 -12.47 -21.44 -9.09
CA VAL A 872 -11.47 -22.51 -8.95
C VAL A 872 -10.55 -22.24 -7.78
N ALA A 873 -10.01 -21.03 -7.71
CA ALA A 873 -9.09 -20.62 -6.66
C ALA A 873 -9.76 -20.61 -5.27
N ASP A 874 -11.06 -20.26 -5.20
CA ASP A 874 -11.86 -20.31 -3.98
C ASP A 874 -12.11 -21.76 -3.51
N LEU A 875 -12.44 -22.69 -4.43
CA LEU A 875 -12.61 -24.11 -4.11
C LEU A 875 -11.30 -24.73 -3.57
N ILE A 876 -10.16 -24.47 -4.22
CA ILE A 876 -8.85 -24.94 -3.74
C ILE A 876 -8.57 -24.38 -2.33
N THR A 877 -8.78 -23.08 -2.13
CA THR A 877 -8.55 -22.41 -0.84
C THR A 877 -9.38 -23.05 0.28
N GLN A 878 -10.70 -23.22 0.07
CA GLN A 878 -11.56 -23.84 1.08
C GLN A 878 -11.21 -25.31 1.31
N THR A 879 -10.86 -26.05 0.26
CA THR A 879 -10.46 -27.45 0.40
C THR A 879 -9.21 -27.58 1.27
N LEU A 880 -8.22 -26.70 1.08
CA LEU A 880 -7.02 -26.69 1.91
C LEU A 880 -7.32 -26.34 3.38
N PHE A 881 -8.25 -25.42 3.65
CA PHE A 881 -8.72 -25.18 5.02
C PHE A 881 -9.35 -26.42 5.64
N ASN A 882 -10.27 -27.08 4.91
CA ASN A 882 -10.89 -28.32 5.38
C ASN A 882 -9.83 -29.42 5.64
N LEU A 883 -8.81 -29.55 4.78
CA LEU A 883 -7.72 -30.52 4.98
C LEU A 883 -6.82 -30.18 6.17
N CYS A 884 -6.64 -28.89 6.50
CA CYS A 884 -5.92 -28.51 7.71
C CYS A 884 -6.72 -28.82 8.98
N GLU A 885 -8.04 -28.72 8.92
CA GLU A 885 -8.94 -29.09 10.03
C GLU A 885 -9.12 -30.60 10.17
N HIS A 886 -8.89 -31.36 9.08
CA HIS A 886 -8.99 -32.82 9.00
C HIS A 886 -7.69 -33.45 8.47
N PRO A 887 -6.57 -33.36 9.24
CA PRO A 887 -5.26 -33.83 8.80
C PRO A 887 -5.20 -35.36 8.60
N ASP A 888 -6.15 -36.11 9.17
CA ASP A 888 -6.33 -37.55 9.00
C ASP A 888 -6.62 -37.97 7.54
N LEU A 889 -7.18 -37.07 6.73
CA LEU A 889 -7.43 -37.31 5.30
C LEU A 889 -6.17 -37.22 4.43
N ILE A 890 -5.14 -36.51 4.90
CA ILE A 890 -3.95 -36.18 4.11
C ILE A 890 -3.15 -37.43 3.69
N PRO A 891 -2.88 -38.42 4.56
CA PRO A 891 -2.17 -39.64 4.17
C PRO A 891 -2.88 -40.41 3.06
N ALA A 892 -4.19 -40.63 3.19
CA ALA A 892 -4.98 -41.38 2.20
C ALA A 892 -5.04 -40.66 0.84
N LEU A 893 -5.19 -39.32 0.86
CA LEU A 893 -5.15 -38.52 -0.37
C LEU A 893 -3.78 -38.52 -1.05
N ARG A 894 -2.69 -38.52 -0.27
CA ARG A 894 -1.32 -38.62 -0.80
C ARG A 894 -1.07 -39.98 -1.44
N GLU A 895 -1.53 -41.06 -0.80
CA GLU A 895 -1.43 -42.41 -1.33
C GLU A 895 -2.22 -42.57 -2.63
N GLU A 896 -3.47 -42.07 -2.68
CA GLU A 896 -4.29 -42.06 -3.90
C GLU A 896 -3.59 -41.31 -5.03
N ALA A 897 -3.13 -40.08 -4.77
CA ALA A 897 -2.45 -39.25 -5.77
C ALA A 897 -1.14 -39.87 -6.27
N ALA A 898 -0.34 -40.47 -5.36
CA ALA A 898 0.92 -41.10 -5.72
C ALA A 898 0.69 -42.37 -6.56
N SER A 899 -0.26 -43.22 -6.16
CA SER A 899 -0.63 -44.45 -6.86
C SER A 899 -1.19 -44.18 -8.25
N ALA A 900 -2.11 -43.21 -8.37
CA ALA A 900 -2.69 -42.82 -9.66
C ALA A 900 -1.63 -42.26 -10.62
N HIS A 901 -0.70 -41.45 -10.11
CA HIS A 901 0.41 -40.94 -10.91
C HIS A 901 1.38 -42.05 -11.32
N ALA A 902 1.75 -42.94 -10.42
CA ALA A 902 2.66 -44.05 -10.72
C ALA A 902 2.10 -45.00 -11.79
N ALA A 903 0.78 -45.23 -11.80
CA ALA A 903 0.13 -46.10 -12.77
C ALA A 903 -0.05 -45.46 -14.17
N HIS A 904 -0.27 -44.14 -14.24
CA HIS A 904 -0.76 -43.49 -15.47
C HIS A 904 0.02 -42.23 -15.90
N GLY A 905 1.07 -41.85 -15.18
CA GLY A 905 1.80 -40.59 -15.39
C GLY A 905 0.94 -39.37 -15.10
N TRP A 906 1.20 -38.24 -15.76
CA TRP A 906 0.29 -37.08 -15.76
C TRP A 906 -0.62 -37.13 -16.99
N SER A 907 -1.70 -37.90 -16.89
CA SER A 907 -2.65 -38.13 -17.98
C SER A 907 -4.10 -37.97 -17.53
N LYS A 908 -5.03 -38.06 -18.49
CA LYS A 908 -6.48 -38.05 -18.20
C LYS A 908 -6.89 -39.16 -17.23
N ASP A 909 -6.23 -40.31 -17.29
CA ASP A 909 -6.58 -41.46 -16.45
C ASP A 909 -6.13 -41.27 -15.01
N THR A 910 -5.03 -40.53 -14.76
CA THR A 910 -4.67 -40.06 -13.42
C THR A 910 -5.79 -39.23 -12.82
N ILE A 911 -6.35 -38.27 -13.57
CA ILE A 911 -7.42 -37.38 -13.10
C ILE A 911 -8.73 -38.14 -12.80
N LYS A 912 -8.99 -39.23 -13.54
CA LYS A 912 -10.17 -40.08 -13.32
C LYS A 912 -10.04 -40.94 -12.06
N ASN A 913 -8.86 -41.49 -11.78
CA ASN A 913 -8.61 -42.42 -10.67
C ASN A 913 -8.25 -41.71 -9.35
N LEU A 914 -8.96 -40.61 -9.04
CA LEU A 914 -8.76 -39.78 -7.84
C LEU A 914 -10.10 -39.64 -7.12
N ASP A 915 -10.63 -40.76 -6.63
CA ASP A 915 -12.00 -40.94 -6.16
C ASP A 915 -12.24 -40.30 -4.79
N LEU A 916 -11.27 -40.45 -3.87
CA LEU A 916 -11.27 -39.81 -2.57
C LEU A 916 -11.10 -38.30 -2.70
N MET A 917 -10.15 -37.84 -3.54
CA MET A 917 -10.00 -36.40 -3.79
C MET A 917 -11.25 -35.79 -4.43
N ASP A 918 -11.89 -36.51 -5.34
CA ASP A 918 -13.17 -36.11 -5.92
C ASP A 918 -14.26 -36.00 -4.85
N SER A 919 -14.31 -36.95 -3.91
CA SER A 919 -15.22 -36.93 -2.76
C SER A 919 -14.99 -35.73 -1.85
N VAL A 920 -13.74 -35.45 -1.48
CA VAL A 920 -13.32 -34.30 -0.66
C VAL A 920 -13.70 -32.97 -1.29
N LEU A 921 -13.47 -32.83 -2.61
CA LEU A 921 -13.83 -31.64 -3.37
C LEU A 921 -15.34 -31.45 -3.46
N LYS A 922 -16.07 -32.55 -3.66
CA LYS A 922 -17.53 -32.51 -3.74
C LYS A 922 -18.16 -32.18 -2.40
N GLU A 923 -17.64 -32.72 -1.30
CA GLU A 923 -18.06 -32.36 0.05
C GLU A 923 -17.75 -30.90 0.38
N THR A 924 -16.60 -30.40 -0.06
CA THR A 924 -16.25 -28.99 0.08
C THR A 924 -17.24 -28.09 -0.66
N LEU A 925 -17.60 -28.41 -1.91
CA LEU A 925 -18.64 -27.69 -2.65
C LEU A 925 -20.03 -27.85 -2.03
N ARG A 926 -20.32 -28.98 -1.38
CA ARG A 926 -21.59 -29.22 -0.68
C ARG A 926 -21.78 -28.26 0.47
N LEU A 927 -20.78 -28.18 1.35
CA LEU A 927 -20.83 -27.31 2.52
C LEU A 927 -20.65 -25.83 2.18
N LYS A 928 -19.84 -25.53 1.16
CA LYS A 928 -19.51 -24.17 0.74
C LYS A 928 -19.61 -24.04 -0.78
N PRO A 929 -20.83 -24.01 -1.34
CA PRO A 929 -21.01 -23.65 -2.74
C PRO A 929 -20.65 -22.17 -2.94
N ILE A 930 -20.58 -21.71 -4.19
CA ILE A 930 -20.34 -20.29 -4.52
C ILE A 930 -21.40 -19.34 -3.95
N GLY A 931 -22.59 -19.86 -3.65
CA GLY A 931 -23.67 -19.13 -3.01
C GLY A 931 -24.84 -20.04 -2.62
N ILE A 932 -25.71 -19.53 -1.76
CA ILE A 932 -26.91 -20.25 -1.26
C ILE A 932 -28.07 -20.30 -2.27
N CYS A 933 -28.03 -19.44 -3.28
CA CYS A 933 -28.96 -19.44 -4.41
C CYS A 933 -28.19 -19.35 -5.75
N PRO A 934 -27.41 -20.39 -6.14
CA PRO A 934 -26.43 -20.28 -7.21
C PRO A 934 -27.04 -20.29 -8.62
N MET A 935 -28.31 -20.70 -8.77
CA MET A 935 -29.00 -20.74 -10.06
C MET A 935 -29.89 -19.51 -10.25
N LEU A 936 -29.50 -18.65 -11.19
CA LEU A 936 -30.19 -17.39 -11.49
C LEU A 936 -30.91 -17.46 -12.84
N ARG A 937 -32.14 -16.94 -12.92
CA ARG A 937 -32.97 -16.99 -14.14
C ARG A 937 -33.88 -15.78 -14.28
N LEU A 938 -34.14 -15.37 -15.52
CA LEU A 938 -35.20 -14.44 -15.87
C LEU A 938 -36.31 -15.18 -16.61
N ALA A 939 -37.56 -15.08 -16.14
CA ALA A 939 -38.73 -15.59 -16.86
C ALA A 939 -38.99 -14.72 -18.10
N GLN A 940 -38.96 -15.32 -19.29
CA GLN A 940 -39.17 -14.61 -20.55
C GLN A 940 -40.65 -14.55 -20.95
N GLU A 941 -41.45 -15.43 -20.38
CA GLU A 941 -42.89 -15.61 -20.58
C GLU A 941 -43.53 -15.92 -19.23
N GLU A 942 -44.85 -15.82 -19.15
CA GLU A 942 -45.58 -16.31 -17.99
C GLU A 942 -45.58 -17.84 -18.00
N VAL A 943 -45.26 -18.45 -16.86
CA VAL A 943 -45.14 -19.90 -16.73
C VAL A 943 -45.89 -20.38 -15.50
N THR A 944 -46.91 -21.22 -15.70
CA THR A 944 -47.57 -21.95 -14.62
C THR A 944 -46.86 -23.28 -14.39
N MET A 945 -46.43 -23.50 -13.14
CA MET A 945 -45.78 -24.71 -12.70
C MET A 945 -46.80 -25.84 -12.44
N ASP A 946 -46.32 -27.08 -12.31
CA ASP A 946 -47.16 -28.27 -12.11
C ASP A 946 -48.03 -28.20 -10.84
N ASP A 947 -47.59 -27.44 -9.83
CA ASP A 947 -48.31 -27.20 -8.58
C ASP A 947 -49.28 -26.01 -8.65
N GLY A 948 -49.52 -25.47 -9.85
CA GLY A 948 -50.38 -24.32 -10.09
C GLY A 948 -49.74 -22.96 -9.79
N PHE A 949 -48.49 -22.91 -9.33
CA PHE A 949 -47.81 -21.64 -9.07
C PHE A 949 -47.43 -20.94 -10.38
N THR A 950 -47.97 -19.75 -10.61
CA THR A 950 -47.69 -18.96 -11.83
C THR A 950 -46.57 -17.96 -11.59
N ILE A 951 -45.53 -18.04 -12.42
CA ILE A 951 -44.40 -17.12 -12.47
C ILE A 951 -44.63 -16.11 -13.61
N PRO A 952 -44.82 -14.81 -13.30
CA PRO A 952 -45.02 -13.79 -14.32
C PRO A 952 -43.80 -13.58 -15.22
N LYS A 953 -44.05 -13.15 -16.45
CA LYS A 953 -43.01 -12.68 -17.37
C LYS A 953 -42.20 -11.53 -16.75
N GLY A 954 -40.88 -11.56 -16.93
CA GLY A 954 -39.95 -10.55 -16.42
C GLY A 954 -39.48 -10.79 -14.99
N THR A 955 -39.99 -11.83 -14.31
CA THR A 955 -39.58 -12.18 -12.95
C THR A 955 -38.13 -12.66 -12.92
N LYS A 956 -37.32 -12.03 -12.05
CA LYS A 956 -35.97 -12.50 -11.69
C LYS A 956 -36.07 -13.54 -10.59
N ILE A 957 -35.41 -14.68 -10.79
CA ILE A 957 -35.55 -15.87 -9.96
C ILE A 957 -34.17 -16.31 -9.49
N GLN A 958 -34.04 -16.54 -8.18
CA GLN A 958 -32.89 -17.23 -7.60
C GLN A 958 -33.36 -18.56 -6.99
N LEU A 959 -32.77 -19.67 -7.42
CA LEU A 959 -33.10 -20.98 -6.88
C LEU A 959 -32.16 -21.35 -5.75
N SER A 960 -32.74 -21.64 -4.59
CA SER A 960 -32.00 -22.07 -3.40
C SER A 960 -31.41 -23.45 -3.56
N CYS A 961 -30.18 -23.64 -3.07
CA CYS A 961 -29.52 -24.93 -3.00
C CYS A 961 -29.60 -25.59 -1.61
N HIS A 962 -30.56 -25.20 -0.76
CA HIS A 962 -30.57 -25.63 0.65
C HIS A 962 -30.64 -27.16 0.86
N LYS A 963 -31.09 -27.93 -0.14
CA LYS A 963 -30.99 -29.41 -0.17
C LYS A 963 -29.56 -29.93 0.05
N MET A 964 -28.54 -29.12 -0.24
CA MET A 964 -27.14 -29.47 0.02
C MET A 964 -26.83 -29.59 1.53
N TRP A 965 -27.65 -28.99 2.40
CA TRP A 965 -27.54 -29.10 3.86
C TRP A 965 -28.78 -29.75 4.49
N ASP A 966 -29.57 -30.49 3.70
CA ASP A 966 -30.75 -31.18 4.17
C ASP A 966 -30.37 -32.55 4.74
N ALA A 967 -30.78 -32.84 5.97
CA ALA A 967 -30.49 -34.08 6.67
C ALA A 967 -31.16 -35.31 6.03
N GLU A 968 -32.27 -35.11 5.29
CA GLU A 968 -32.93 -36.20 4.54
C GLU A 968 -32.11 -36.63 3.31
N VAL A 969 -31.32 -35.71 2.75
CA VAL A 969 -30.46 -35.98 1.59
C VAL A 969 -29.07 -36.41 2.05
N TYR A 970 -28.50 -35.71 3.04
CA TYR A 970 -27.15 -35.93 3.54
C TYR A 970 -27.19 -36.04 5.08
N PRO A 971 -26.99 -37.24 5.66
CA PRO A 971 -26.93 -37.42 7.11
C PRO A 971 -25.81 -36.57 7.75
N GLU A 972 -26.04 -36.01 8.93
CA GLU A 972 -25.12 -35.04 9.58
C GLU A 972 -24.69 -33.92 8.60
N PRO A 973 -25.64 -33.13 8.06
CA PRO A 973 -25.40 -32.26 6.90
C PRO A 973 -24.42 -31.11 7.18
N GLU A 974 -24.24 -30.71 8.44
CA GLU A 974 -23.30 -29.63 8.82
C GLU A 974 -21.87 -30.14 8.99
N ARG A 975 -21.68 -31.45 9.16
CA ARG A 975 -20.37 -32.06 9.37
C ARG A 975 -19.67 -32.32 8.04
N PHE A 976 -18.40 -31.95 7.96
CA PHE A 976 -17.53 -32.34 6.86
C PHE A 976 -17.14 -33.82 6.98
N ASP A 977 -17.54 -34.62 5.99
CA ASP A 977 -17.08 -36.00 5.81
C ASP A 977 -16.43 -36.14 4.42
N GLY A 978 -15.10 -36.10 4.37
CA GLY A 978 -14.33 -36.24 3.14
C GLY A 978 -14.57 -37.57 2.42
N TYR A 979 -15.03 -38.61 3.11
CA TYR A 979 -15.37 -39.92 2.54
C TYR A 979 -16.83 -40.05 2.10
N ARG A 980 -17.68 -39.04 2.33
CA ARG A 980 -19.14 -39.12 2.09
C ARG A 980 -19.47 -39.58 0.68
N PHE A 981 -18.94 -38.88 -0.33
CA PHE A 981 -19.21 -39.20 -1.72
C PHE A 981 -18.46 -40.46 -2.18
N LEU A 982 -17.33 -40.81 -1.56
CA LEU A 982 -16.66 -42.09 -1.81
C LEU A 982 -17.55 -43.27 -1.39
N LYS A 983 -18.17 -43.20 -0.19
CA LYS A 983 -19.12 -44.21 0.28
C LYS A 983 -20.36 -44.25 -0.61
N LEU A 984 -20.90 -43.08 -0.96
CA LEU A 984 -22.10 -43.00 -1.79
C LEU A 984 -21.92 -43.65 -3.17
N ARG A 985 -20.72 -43.60 -3.78
CA ARG A 985 -20.45 -44.28 -5.08
C ARG A 985 -20.80 -45.77 -5.11
N GLN A 986 -20.84 -46.43 -3.95
CA GLN A 986 -21.18 -47.85 -3.84
C GLN A 986 -22.70 -48.10 -3.90
N ALA A 987 -23.52 -47.07 -3.72
CA ALA A 987 -24.97 -47.17 -3.80
C ALA A 987 -25.47 -47.11 -5.25
N PRO A 988 -26.58 -47.78 -5.59
CA PRO A 988 -27.15 -47.74 -6.95
C PRO A 988 -27.41 -46.31 -7.45
N GLY A 989 -26.90 -45.98 -8.64
CA GLY A 989 -27.07 -44.67 -9.29
C GLY A 989 -26.13 -43.55 -8.82
N TRP A 990 -25.30 -43.82 -7.80
CA TRP A 990 -24.35 -42.84 -7.27
C TRP A 990 -22.94 -42.93 -7.87
N ASP A 991 -22.66 -43.96 -8.66
CA ASP A 991 -21.43 -44.13 -9.44
C ASP A 991 -21.13 -42.90 -10.32
N VAL A 992 -22.16 -42.32 -10.93
CA VAL A 992 -22.08 -41.06 -11.69
C VAL A 992 -22.37 -39.86 -10.79
N LEU A 993 -23.42 -39.91 -9.97
CA LEU A 993 -23.87 -38.74 -9.20
C LEU A 993 -22.89 -38.30 -8.12
N ALA A 994 -22.02 -39.16 -7.62
CA ALA A 994 -21.01 -38.80 -6.64
C ALA A 994 -19.77 -38.13 -7.25
N GLN A 995 -19.64 -38.09 -8.58
CA GLN A 995 -18.51 -37.42 -9.22
C GLN A 995 -18.57 -35.89 -9.02
N LEU A 996 -17.44 -35.21 -8.80
CA LEU A 996 -17.36 -33.76 -8.60
C LEU A 996 -18.10 -32.99 -9.70
N VAL A 997 -17.91 -33.41 -10.96
CA VAL A 997 -18.46 -32.76 -12.15
C VAL A 997 -19.96 -33.02 -12.37
N SER A 998 -20.54 -33.95 -11.62
CA SER A 998 -21.95 -34.31 -11.74
C SER A 998 -22.85 -33.29 -11.05
N THR A 999 -23.88 -32.87 -11.77
CA THR A 999 -24.90 -31.94 -11.30
C THR A 999 -26.20 -32.68 -11.03
N SER A 1000 -26.90 -32.30 -9.97
CA SER A 1000 -28.23 -32.81 -9.63
C SER A 1000 -29.07 -31.71 -8.98
N PRO A 1001 -30.40 -31.83 -8.93
CA PRO A 1001 -31.24 -30.90 -8.18
C PRO A 1001 -30.84 -30.78 -6.69
N GLU A 1002 -30.28 -31.84 -6.13
CA GLU A 1002 -29.80 -31.97 -4.75
C GLU A 1002 -28.39 -31.38 -4.54
N HIS A 1003 -27.64 -31.11 -5.62
CA HIS A 1003 -26.27 -30.61 -5.54
C HIS A 1003 -25.96 -29.60 -6.67
N LEU A 1004 -26.04 -28.30 -6.34
CA LEU A 1004 -25.96 -27.19 -7.30
C LEU A 1004 -24.57 -26.53 -7.39
N GLY A 1005 -23.50 -27.20 -6.94
CA GLY A 1005 -22.14 -26.65 -6.95
C GLY A 1005 -21.67 -26.12 -8.33
N PHE A 1006 -22.07 -26.78 -9.43
CA PHE A 1006 -21.83 -26.34 -10.80
C PHE A 1006 -23.11 -25.85 -11.51
N GLY A 1007 -24.17 -25.56 -10.76
CA GLY A 1007 -25.52 -25.31 -11.29
C GLY A 1007 -26.18 -26.58 -11.82
N TYR A 1008 -27.31 -26.42 -12.52
CA TYR A 1008 -28.08 -27.54 -13.08
C TYR A 1008 -28.73 -27.16 -14.42
N GLY A 1009 -28.99 -28.18 -15.25
CA GLY A 1009 -29.66 -28.06 -16.55
C GLY A 1009 -28.81 -27.45 -17.67
N VAL A 1010 -29.47 -26.83 -18.65
CA VAL A 1010 -28.81 -26.30 -19.87
C VAL A 1010 -27.74 -25.25 -19.59
N HIS A 1011 -27.89 -24.53 -18.49
CA HIS A 1011 -26.94 -23.50 -17.99
C HIS A 1011 -26.05 -23.99 -16.85
N ALA A 1012 -25.89 -25.30 -16.65
CA ALA A 1012 -24.82 -25.83 -15.81
C ALA A 1012 -23.45 -25.37 -16.34
N CYS A 1013 -22.49 -25.16 -15.44
CA CYS A 1013 -21.18 -24.61 -15.75
C CYS A 1013 -20.54 -25.33 -16.95
N PRO A 1014 -20.25 -24.63 -18.05
CA PRO A 1014 -19.67 -25.23 -19.25
C PRO A 1014 -18.22 -25.69 -19.01
N GLY A 1015 -17.49 -25.01 -18.13
CA GLY A 1015 -16.08 -25.31 -17.82
C GLY A 1015 -15.85 -26.32 -16.69
N ARG A 1016 -16.89 -26.97 -16.14
CA ARG A 1016 -16.76 -27.79 -14.92
C ARG A 1016 -15.76 -28.95 -15.03
N PHE A 1017 -15.62 -29.57 -16.19
CA PHE A 1017 -14.66 -30.66 -16.40
C PHE A 1017 -13.22 -30.14 -16.40
N PHE A 1018 -13.01 -28.96 -16.98
CA PHE A 1018 -11.74 -28.26 -16.94
C PHE A 1018 -11.41 -27.84 -15.50
N ALA A 1019 -12.33 -27.16 -14.81
CA ALA A 1019 -12.17 -26.77 -13.42
C ALA A 1019 -11.85 -27.96 -12.51
N ALA A 1020 -12.56 -29.09 -12.64
CA ALA A 1020 -12.28 -30.30 -11.87
C ALA A 1020 -10.88 -30.86 -12.16
N THR A 1021 -10.45 -30.85 -13.42
CA THR A 1021 -9.09 -31.28 -13.81
C THR A 1021 -8.04 -30.37 -13.18
N GLU A 1022 -8.21 -29.05 -13.29
CA GLU A 1022 -7.29 -28.05 -12.76
C GLU A 1022 -7.17 -28.15 -11.23
N VAL A 1023 -8.30 -28.19 -10.51
CA VAL A 1023 -8.31 -28.30 -9.05
C VAL A 1023 -7.64 -29.58 -8.57
N LYS A 1024 -7.98 -30.74 -9.16
CA LYS A 1024 -7.38 -32.03 -8.78
C LYS A 1024 -5.87 -32.03 -9.02
N LEU A 1025 -5.43 -31.51 -10.16
CA LEU A 1025 -4.01 -31.47 -10.49
C LEU A 1025 -3.22 -30.57 -9.53
N VAL A 1026 -3.75 -29.39 -9.20
CA VAL A 1026 -3.16 -28.47 -8.21
C VAL A 1026 -3.06 -29.14 -6.86
N LEU A 1027 -4.14 -29.79 -6.39
CA LEU A 1027 -4.13 -30.48 -5.10
C LEU A 1027 -3.18 -31.68 -5.08
N CYS A 1028 -3.09 -32.48 -6.15
CA CYS A 1028 -2.08 -33.54 -6.26
C CYS A 1028 -0.67 -32.98 -6.06
N HIS A 1029 -0.32 -31.90 -6.76
CA HIS A 1029 0.99 -31.29 -6.61
C HIS A 1029 1.23 -30.73 -5.21
N ILE A 1030 0.23 -30.10 -4.59
CA ILE A 1030 0.33 -29.60 -3.22
C ILE A 1030 0.54 -30.77 -2.24
N LEU A 1031 -0.30 -31.81 -2.31
CA LEU A 1031 -0.26 -32.97 -1.43
C LEU A 1031 1.07 -33.75 -1.54
N LEU A 1032 1.55 -33.97 -2.76
CA LEU A 1032 2.77 -34.74 -3.01
C LEU A 1032 4.05 -33.95 -2.69
N LYS A 1033 4.05 -32.63 -2.88
CA LYS A 1033 5.27 -31.79 -2.79
C LYS A 1033 5.37 -30.97 -1.51
N TYR A 1034 4.28 -30.74 -0.78
CA TYR A 1034 4.26 -29.86 0.39
C TYR A 1034 3.59 -30.49 1.60
N ASP A 1035 4.08 -30.13 2.78
CA ASP A 1035 3.35 -30.18 4.05
C ASP A 1035 2.71 -28.81 4.27
N PHE A 1036 1.51 -28.79 4.84
CA PHE A 1036 0.75 -27.56 5.10
C PHE A 1036 -0.07 -27.70 6.39
N ALA A 1037 -0.27 -26.58 7.09
CA ALA A 1037 -1.07 -26.49 8.31
C ALA A 1037 -1.62 -25.06 8.49
N LEU A 1038 -2.70 -24.88 9.26
CA LEU A 1038 -3.18 -23.54 9.63
C LEU A 1038 -2.08 -22.77 10.39
N ALA A 1039 -1.99 -21.46 10.14
CA ALA A 1039 -1.10 -20.61 10.93
C ALA A 1039 -1.65 -20.41 12.36
N ASP A 1040 -0.75 -20.23 13.32
CA ASP A 1040 -1.11 -20.17 14.75
C ASP A 1040 -2.18 -19.11 15.06
N GLY A 1041 -3.22 -19.51 15.78
CA GLY A 1041 -4.31 -18.63 16.19
C GLY A 1041 -5.34 -18.29 15.10
N ILE A 1042 -5.17 -18.78 13.86
CA ILE A 1042 -6.13 -18.54 12.78
C ILE A 1042 -7.24 -19.60 12.79
N ARG A 1043 -8.50 -19.14 12.74
CA ARG A 1043 -9.67 -19.96 12.44
C ARG A 1043 -10.35 -19.38 11.20
N PRO A 1044 -10.14 -19.94 10.01
CA PRO A 1044 -10.73 -19.43 8.78
C PRO A 1044 -12.26 -19.42 8.89
N SER A 1045 -12.89 -18.34 8.43
CA SER A 1045 -14.35 -18.24 8.41
C SER A 1045 -14.87 -17.92 7.01
N VAL A 1046 -16.00 -18.53 6.65
CA VAL A 1046 -16.64 -18.27 5.36
C VAL A 1046 -17.26 -16.87 5.37
N LEU A 1047 -16.77 -16.01 4.49
CA LEU A 1047 -17.33 -14.68 4.30
C LEU A 1047 -18.65 -14.77 3.54
N LYS A 1048 -19.70 -14.17 4.11
CA LYS A 1048 -21.07 -14.16 3.57
C LYS A 1048 -21.42 -12.74 3.13
N LEU A 1049 -21.68 -12.55 1.84
CA LEU A 1049 -22.08 -11.26 1.27
C LEU A 1049 -23.28 -11.46 0.35
N GLY A 1050 -24.46 -11.06 0.83
CA GLY A 1050 -25.74 -11.42 0.21
C GLY A 1050 -25.86 -12.94 0.13
N THR A 1051 -26.17 -13.45 -1.05
CA THR A 1051 -26.25 -14.90 -1.31
C THR A 1051 -24.90 -15.54 -1.63
N THR A 1052 -23.82 -14.77 -1.79
CA THR A 1052 -22.48 -15.26 -2.13
C THR A 1052 -21.73 -15.75 -0.90
N LEU A 1053 -21.03 -16.86 -1.04
CA LEU A 1053 -20.13 -17.42 -0.02
C LEU A 1053 -18.70 -17.40 -0.57
N THR A 1054 -17.74 -16.92 0.21
CA THR A 1054 -16.32 -16.87 -0.17
C THR A 1054 -15.47 -17.47 0.95
N ALA A 1055 -14.45 -18.26 0.59
CA ALA A 1055 -13.44 -18.71 1.54
C ALA A 1055 -12.74 -17.49 2.18
N ASP A 1056 -12.22 -17.63 3.39
CA ASP A 1056 -11.55 -16.53 4.09
C ASP A 1056 -10.41 -15.95 3.24
N PRO A 1057 -10.51 -14.69 2.77
CA PRO A 1057 -9.51 -14.14 1.87
C PRO A 1057 -8.22 -13.74 2.59
N MET A 1058 -8.25 -13.56 3.92
CA MET A 1058 -7.14 -13.06 4.71
C MET A 1058 -6.40 -14.15 5.49
N ALA A 1059 -7.01 -15.34 5.64
CA ALA A 1059 -6.40 -16.45 6.35
C ALA A 1059 -5.08 -16.92 5.70
N GLN A 1060 -4.10 -17.21 6.56
CA GLN A 1060 -2.76 -17.66 6.19
C GLN A 1060 -2.57 -19.13 6.60
N ILE A 1061 -1.74 -19.85 5.86
CA ILE A 1061 -1.29 -21.20 6.22
C ILE A 1061 0.23 -21.24 6.31
N ASN A 1062 0.75 -22.11 7.16
CA ASN A 1062 2.14 -22.54 7.14
C ASN A 1062 2.29 -23.61 6.05
N ILE A 1063 3.35 -23.52 5.24
CA ILE A 1063 3.71 -24.54 4.25
C ILE A 1063 5.19 -24.89 4.35
N ARG A 1064 5.56 -26.10 3.96
CA ARG A 1064 6.95 -26.56 3.85
C ARG A 1064 7.07 -27.54 2.71
N ARG A 1065 8.14 -27.45 1.91
CA ARG A 1065 8.39 -28.43 0.85
C ARG A 1065 8.89 -29.76 1.44
N ARG A 1066 8.37 -30.88 0.92
CA ARG A 1066 8.70 -32.24 1.40
C ARG A 1066 10.07 -32.70 0.89
N GLN A 1067 10.91 -33.21 1.78
CA GLN A 1067 12.24 -33.76 1.44
C GLN A 1067 12.15 -35.10 0.69
N ASN A 1068 11.18 -35.96 1.04
CA ASN A 1068 10.87 -37.23 0.35
C ASN A 1068 9.70 -37.09 -0.63
N GLY A 1069 9.44 -35.87 -1.14
CA GLY A 1069 8.42 -35.68 -2.16
C GLY A 1069 8.80 -36.49 -3.40
N CYS A 1070 7.87 -37.31 -3.90
CA CYS A 1070 8.07 -38.01 -5.17
C CYS A 1070 8.51 -36.96 -6.21
N THR A 1071 9.66 -37.15 -6.85
CA THR A 1071 10.17 -36.28 -7.93
C THR A 1071 9.28 -36.48 -9.14
N VAL A 1072 8.09 -35.88 -9.08
CA VAL A 1072 6.98 -36.03 -10.03
C VAL A 1072 6.66 -34.70 -10.68
#